data_AF-A0A833HHR3-F1
#
_entry.id   AF-A0A833HHR3-F1
#
_cell.length_a   1.000
_cell.length_b   1.000
_cell.length_c   1.000
_cell.angle_alpha   90.00
_cell.angle_beta   90.00
_cell.angle_gamma   90.00
#
_symmetry.space_group_name_H-M   'P 1'
#
loop_
_entity.id
_entity.type
_entity.pdbx_description
1 polymer ?
#
loop_
_entity_poly.entity_id
_entity_poly.type
_entity_poly.pdbx_seq_one_letter_code
_entity_poly.pdbx_strand_id
1 'polypeptide(L)'
;EEPRPRPGRRISSRGLPAGEPRLVWNVPVGNGGRLRGRVFVDATEGKAIEWLSEVQDALARRAYSGVDQAPYNGIPDSWPEEPDWVEGDAFPTGTFELDAALAGTADVHGYFAALGSDSYDGGGHVLDLSWNNATGCPNAYWNGRLASFCAGFAQHDVIAHEWAHAYTQFSHGLIYLWQSGALSESFSDVWGETLDQTVQLWGLHDTDAPADRRADGACSGYQAVRLRVTTPEPVARSYTVGLAAFGAPAWSNPIRRLVRVEDGAGADPRDACEPLLRPDLVSGRYAFANRGACDFDEQARNAQAAGALGLVIGNTAGSPDPERPPVMLCHPVFACDLSITIPVVSLALADAEALRAVFPEYVGASIQPGANDGAGDSVRWLLGEDVRPFGVARDMWSPNCLGAPARTTDPEYHCAATDGGGVHVNSGVPNHAFALLADGGHFNGRTVAGIGLAKAAQLYWRAQTVYQVPTSDFADHADALTASCADLLGLPLPDPRGGAAVTLSAADCAQLGHAIAAVELRAPPPCDFEPLLAPGAPSSCGADEEFVVSASSFESGAGGWTASRRDIADPATFDPRDWTRVAGLPGGRPGHAFFAPDPRNGECATGQRGDDESGVLVLESPELVVPVGRPARLLFEHYAATEKDWDGGNLRLSVAGGPWQLVPVGAFRFNAYTGPTFGPSMSSNPNAGEEAFHGTDEGSNSGSWGRSIVDLVGLVAPGERFRLRFEFGSDYCWGSTLGWWVDDVRLVVCAGAGALFLDGFEGGDTSRWSAAAP
;
A
#
# COMPACT_ATOMS: atom_id res chain seq x y z
N GLU A 1 -52.98 12.59 -39.33
CA GLU A 1 -51.83 13.44 -39.64
C GLU A 1 -50.57 12.62 -39.44
N GLU A 2 -49.75 12.47 -40.47
CA GLU A 2 -48.46 11.79 -40.36
C GLU A 2 -47.55 12.50 -39.33
N PRO A 3 -46.84 11.77 -38.47
CA PRO A 3 -45.83 12.38 -37.64
C PRO A 3 -44.64 12.77 -38.52
N ARG A 4 -44.46 14.07 -38.73
CA ARG A 4 -43.24 14.58 -39.37
C ARG A 4 -42.02 14.15 -38.55
N PRO A 5 -40.95 13.61 -39.17
CA PRO A 5 -39.70 13.40 -38.47
C PRO A 5 -39.17 14.76 -38.02
N ARG A 6 -39.00 14.95 -36.71
CA ARG A 6 -38.23 16.10 -36.21
C ARG A 6 -36.78 15.87 -36.63
N PRO A 7 -36.06 16.90 -37.11
CA PRO A 7 -34.64 16.76 -37.39
C PRO A 7 -33.95 16.35 -36.08
N GLY A 8 -33.26 15.20 -36.09
CA GLY A 8 -32.47 14.75 -34.96
C GLY A 8 -31.50 15.85 -34.56
N ARG A 9 -31.54 16.25 -33.29
CA ARG A 9 -30.46 17.05 -32.71
C ARG A 9 -29.21 16.20 -32.82
N ARG A 10 -28.21 16.64 -33.59
CA ARG A 10 -26.87 16.07 -33.50
C ARG A 10 -26.37 16.38 -32.09
N ILE A 11 -26.30 15.37 -31.25
CA ILE A 11 -25.50 15.44 -30.04
C ILE A 11 -24.08 15.16 -30.54
N SER A 12 -23.25 16.21 -30.54
CA SER A 12 -21.81 16.01 -30.66
C SER A 12 -21.38 15.40 -29.33
N SER A 13 -20.73 14.24 -29.37
CA SER A 13 -19.86 13.84 -28.28
C SER A 13 -18.92 15.00 -27.98
N ARG A 14 -18.50 15.14 -26.72
CA ARG A 14 -17.45 16.08 -26.34
C ARG A 14 -16.22 15.79 -27.22
N GLY A 15 -15.96 16.66 -28.21
CA GLY A 15 -14.67 16.81 -28.89
C GLY A 15 -14.12 15.69 -29.79
N LEU A 16 -14.79 14.56 -30.05
CA LEU A 16 -14.22 13.56 -30.96
C LEU A 16 -14.35 13.98 -32.45
N PRO A 17 -13.37 13.67 -33.31
CA PRO A 17 -13.53 13.86 -34.75
C PRO A 17 -14.72 13.03 -35.24
N ALA A 18 -15.48 13.58 -36.19
CA ALA A 18 -16.74 13.00 -36.65
C ALA A 18 -16.56 11.56 -37.16
N GLY A 19 -16.91 10.58 -36.32
CA GLY A 19 -17.02 9.17 -36.69
C GLY A 19 -18.27 8.89 -37.54
N GLU A 20 -18.37 7.66 -38.05
CA GLU A 20 -19.57 7.24 -38.78
C GLU A 20 -20.81 7.28 -37.87
N PRO A 21 -21.95 7.82 -38.35
CA PRO A 21 -23.17 7.91 -37.55
C PRO A 21 -23.71 6.51 -37.22
N ARG A 22 -23.85 6.22 -35.92
CA ARG A 22 -24.39 4.97 -35.37
C ARG A 22 -25.85 5.15 -34.93
N LEU A 23 -26.67 4.12 -35.12
CA LEU A 23 -28.05 4.10 -34.61
C LEU A 23 -28.04 3.65 -33.15
N VAL A 24 -28.74 4.37 -32.28
CA VAL A 24 -28.71 4.11 -30.83
C VAL A 24 -30.08 4.14 -30.17
N TRP A 25 -30.22 3.39 -29.08
CA TRP A 25 -31.27 3.54 -28.08
C TRP A 25 -30.83 4.55 -27.03
N ASN A 26 -31.63 5.60 -26.78
CA ASN A 26 -31.42 6.53 -25.68
C ASN A 26 -32.22 6.06 -24.45
N VAL A 27 -31.51 5.53 -23.46
CA VAL A 27 -32.07 4.94 -22.26
C VAL A 27 -31.83 5.88 -21.08
N PRO A 28 -32.86 6.62 -20.61
CA PRO A 28 -32.74 7.34 -19.36
C PRO A 28 -32.61 6.34 -18.21
N VAL A 29 -31.58 6.51 -17.38
CA VAL A 29 -31.30 5.71 -16.19
C VAL A 29 -31.31 6.60 -14.96
N GLY A 30 -31.91 6.11 -13.89
CA GLY A 30 -31.90 6.81 -12.62
C GLY A 30 -32.60 6.02 -11.53
N ASN A 31 -32.27 6.34 -10.29
CA ASN A 31 -32.87 5.73 -9.10
C ASN A 31 -34.03 6.56 -8.53
N GLY A 32 -34.51 7.57 -9.28
CA GLY A 32 -35.52 8.53 -8.80
C GLY A 32 -34.99 9.54 -7.78
N GLY A 33 -33.68 9.55 -7.50
CA GLY A 33 -32.99 10.44 -6.56
C GLY A 33 -31.76 11.10 -7.19
N ARG A 34 -30.58 10.93 -6.57
CA ARG A 34 -29.32 11.58 -6.95
C ARG A 34 -28.64 11.01 -8.19
N LEU A 35 -29.05 9.84 -8.70
CA LEU A 35 -28.52 9.27 -9.93
C LEU A 35 -29.48 9.57 -11.08
N ARG A 36 -28.99 10.33 -12.06
CA ARG A 36 -29.72 10.65 -13.29
C ARG A 36 -28.75 10.70 -14.45
N GLY A 37 -28.97 9.86 -15.46
CA GLY A 37 -28.16 9.83 -16.65
C GLY A 37 -28.90 9.31 -17.87
N ARG A 38 -28.23 9.31 -19.01
CA ARG A 38 -28.68 8.65 -20.24
C ARG A 38 -27.60 7.73 -20.75
N VAL A 39 -27.92 6.46 -20.95
CA VAL A 39 -27.07 5.53 -21.71
C VAL A 39 -27.53 5.57 -23.17
N PHE A 40 -26.60 5.70 -24.10
CA PHE A 40 -26.81 5.43 -25.52
C PHE A 40 -26.31 4.03 -25.82
N VAL A 41 -27.19 3.15 -26.29
CA VAL A 41 -26.86 1.75 -26.60
C VAL A 41 -26.92 1.56 -28.11
N ASP A 42 -25.86 1.03 -28.73
CA ASP A 42 -25.86 0.68 -30.15
C ASP A 42 -27.05 -0.24 -30.47
N ALA A 43 -27.87 0.18 -31.42
CA ALA A 43 -29.12 -0.50 -31.74
C ALA A 43 -28.94 -1.84 -32.47
N THR A 44 -27.73 -2.15 -32.93
CA THR A 44 -27.36 -3.39 -33.62
C THR A 44 -26.55 -4.34 -32.75
N GLU A 45 -25.64 -3.81 -31.93
CA GLU A 45 -24.73 -4.60 -31.09
C GLU A 45 -25.24 -4.77 -29.65
N GLY A 46 -26.19 -3.93 -29.22
CA GLY A 46 -26.74 -3.96 -27.86
C GLY A 46 -25.75 -3.49 -26.78
N LYS A 47 -24.63 -2.87 -27.18
CA LYS A 47 -23.58 -2.36 -26.31
C LYS A 47 -23.80 -0.88 -25.97
N ALA A 48 -23.54 -0.47 -24.73
CA ALA A 48 -23.50 0.94 -24.37
C ALA A 48 -22.33 1.63 -25.06
N ILE A 49 -22.57 2.75 -25.72
CA ILE A 49 -21.56 3.51 -26.47
C ILE A 49 -21.26 4.89 -25.88
N GLU A 50 -22.16 5.42 -25.05
CA GLU A 50 -21.99 6.71 -24.38
C GLU A 50 -22.91 6.75 -23.16
N TRP A 51 -22.41 7.25 -22.04
CA TRP A 51 -23.26 7.65 -20.92
C TRP A 51 -23.12 9.15 -20.66
N LEU A 52 -24.26 9.80 -20.45
CA LEU A 52 -24.32 11.22 -20.06
C LEU A 52 -24.89 11.30 -18.66
N SER A 53 -24.07 11.71 -17.69
CA SER A 53 -24.60 12.21 -16.42
C SER A 53 -25.46 13.44 -16.69
N GLU A 54 -26.71 13.40 -16.24
CA GLU A 54 -27.60 14.56 -16.20
C GLU A 54 -27.55 15.28 -14.85
N VAL A 55 -26.65 14.86 -13.96
CA VAL A 55 -26.40 15.52 -12.69
C VAL A 55 -25.09 16.30 -12.85
N GLN A 56 -25.23 17.57 -13.23
CA GLN A 56 -24.10 18.49 -13.42
C GLN A 56 -23.59 19.08 -12.09
N ASP A 57 -24.21 18.72 -10.96
CA ASP A 57 -23.93 19.29 -9.63
C ASP A 57 -23.16 18.34 -8.70
N ALA A 58 -22.79 17.13 -9.14
CA ALA A 58 -22.20 16.08 -8.28
C ALA A 58 -20.74 15.73 -8.58
N LEU A 59 -20.20 16.08 -9.76
CA LEU A 59 -18.79 15.87 -10.07
C LEU A 59 -18.06 17.20 -9.91
N ALA A 60 -16.98 17.22 -9.13
CA ALA A 60 -16.09 18.36 -9.01
C ALA A 60 -14.65 17.85 -9.07
N ARG A 61 -13.91 18.24 -10.11
CA ARG A 61 -12.52 17.85 -10.35
C ARG A 61 -11.65 19.09 -10.55
N ARG A 62 -10.39 19.01 -10.14
CA ARG A 62 -9.36 20.00 -10.47
C ARG A 62 -8.07 19.28 -10.83
N ALA A 63 -7.38 19.78 -11.86
CA ALA A 63 -6.10 19.22 -12.30
C ALA A 63 -4.96 20.23 -12.22
N TYR A 64 -3.79 19.74 -11.81
CA TYR A 64 -2.57 20.53 -11.61
C TYR A 64 -1.37 19.88 -12.31
N SER A 65 -0.59 20.67 -13.05
CA SER A 65 0.64 20.26 -13.74
C SER A 65 1.81 20.17 -12.76
N GLY A 66 2.52 19.05 -12.77
CA GLY A 66 3.69 18.80 -11.91
C GLY A 66 5.04 19.18 -12.54
N VAL A 67 5.07 19.88 -13.68
CA VAL A 67 6.29 20.13 -14.49
C VAL A 67 7.33 21.03 -13.82
N ASP A 68 6.94 21.85 -12.85
CA ASP A 68 7.81 22.87 -12.22
C ASP A 68 8.16 22.59 -10.75
N GLN A 69 7.94 21.37 -10.24
CA GLN A 69 8.08 21.07 -8.80
C GLN A 69 9.28 20.18 -8.46
N ALA A 70 9.96 20.51 -7.35
CA ALA A 70 11.15 19.83 -6.84
C ALA A 70 10.84 18.39 -6.35
N PRO A 71 11.85 17.49 -6.19
CA PRO A 71 11.62 16.06 -6.17
C PRO A 71 10.89 15.53 -4.93
N TYR A 72 9.90 14.68 -5.21
CA TYR A 72 9.49 13.43 -4.53
C TYR A 72 9.09 13.42 -3.04
N ASN A 73 9.26 14.49 -2.24
CA ASN A 73 9.09 14.33 -0.77
C ASN A 73 8.27 15.44 -0.08
N GLY A 74 7.64 16.35 -0.82
CA GLY A 74 6.85 17.42 -0.22
C GLY A 74 5.60 17.69 -1.02
N ILE A 75 4.44 17.43 -0.42
CA ILE A 75 3.18 18.09 -0.74
C ILE A 75 3.49 19.60 -0.77
N PRO A 76 3.29 20.29 -1.91
CA PRO A 76 3.25 21.74 -1.87
C PRO A 76 2.02 22.15 -1.08
N ASP A 77 2.21 22.86 0.05
CA ASP A 77 1.13 23.47 0.85
C ASP A 77 0.16 24.30 0.04
N SER A 78 0.67 24.83 -1.05
CA SER A 78 -0.08 25.41 -2.13
C SER A 78 0.49 24.86 -3.44
N TRP A 79 -0.22 23.90 -4.03
CA TRP A 79 -0.30 23.89 -5.49
C TRP A 79 -0.69 25.30 -5.95
N PRO A 80 -0.28 25.78 -7.14
CA PRO A 80 -0.67 27.10 -7.61
C PRO A 80 -2.15 27.33 -7.31
N GLU A 81 -2.49 28.49 -6.70
CA GLU A 81 -3.86 28.79 -6.27
C GLU A 81 -4.86 28.61 -7.43
N GLU A 82 -4.37 28.65 -8.67
CA GLU A 82 -5.12 28.41 -9.89
C GLU A 82 -4.77 27.04 -10.50
N PRO A 83 -5.72 26.08 -10.54
CA PRO A 83 -5.56 24.82 -11.29
C PRO A 83 -5.48 25.07 -12.80
N ASP A 84 -4.81 24.17 -13.54
CA ASP A 84 -4.74 24.23 -15.01
C ASP A 84 -6.08 23.91 -15.68
N TRP A 85 -6.94 23.19 -14.96
CA TRP A 85 -8.26 22.78 -15.40
C TRP A 85 -9.19 22.59 -14.20
N VAL A 86 -10.43 23.09 -14.30
CA VAL A 86 -11.51 22.83 -13.34
C VAL A 86 -12.73 22.21 -14.01
N GLU A 87 -13.55 21.50 -13.25
CA GLU A 87 -14.81 20.98 -13.76
C GLU A 87 -15.66 22.08 -14.40
N GLY A 88 -16.06 21.86 -15.65
CA GLY A 88 -16.79 22.83 -16.47
C GLY A 88 -15.92 23.52 -17.52
N ASP A 89 -14.59 23.45 -17.41
CA ASP A 89 -13.68 23.90 -18.46
C ASP A 89 -13.78 23.04 -19.73
N ALA A 90 -13.21 23.55 -20.82
CA ALA A 90 -13.21 22.83 -22.10
C ALA A 90 -12.53 21.47 -21.96
N PHE A 91 -13.21 20.43 -22.46
CA PHE A 91 -12.72 19.06 -22.49
C PHE A 91 -13.11 18.41 -23.84
N PRO A 92 -12.21 17.67 -24.52
CA PRO A 92 -10.82 17.39 -24.15
C PRO A 92 -9.93 18.64 -24.14
N THR A 93 -8.89 18.60 -23.32
CA THR A 93 -7.89 19.67 -23.11
C THR A 93 -6.87 19.75 -24.26
N GLY A 94 -6.75 18.68 -25.05
CA GLY A 94 -5.75 18.56 -26.11
C GLY A 94 -4.42 17.96 -25.64
N THR A 95 -4.32 17.61 -24.35
CA THR A 95 -3.20 16.86 -23.79
C THR A 95 -3.67 15.47 -23.38
N PHE A 96 -3.16 14.45 -24.07
CA PHE A 96 -3.59 13.07 -23.90
C PHE A 96 -3.58 12.58 -22.45
N GLU A 97 -2.48 12.79 -21.71
CA GLU A 97 -2.37 12.32 -20.32
C GLU A 97 -3.33 13.03 -19.37
N LEU A 98 -3.50 14.35 -19.53
CA LEU A 98 -4.47 15.11 -18.76
C LEU A 98 -5.90 14.65 -19.09
N ASP A 99 -6.19 14.40 -20.37
CA ASP A 99 -7.49 13.91 -20.80
C ASP A 99 -7.79 12.51 -20.25
N ALA A 100 -6.79 11.63 -20.19
CA ALA A 100 -6.88 10.30 -19.59
C ALA A 100 -7.09 10.39 -18.06
N ALA A 101 -6.27 11.17 -17.35
CA ALA A 101 -6.39 11.36 -15.90
C ALA A 101 -7.75 11.93 -15.51
N LEU A 102 -8.24 12.94 -16.24
CA LEU A 102 -9.57 13.50 -16.04
C LEU A 102 -10.65 12.45 -16.30
N ALA A 103 -10.65 11.80 -17.47
CA ALA A 103 -11.65 10.79 -17.82
C ALA A 103 -11.71 9.66 -16.77
N GLY A 104 -10.58 9.01 -16.46
CA GLY A 104 -10.52 7.94 -15.47
C GLY A 104 -10.99 8.40 -14.08
N THR A 105 -10.68 9.64 -13.67
CA THR A 105 -11.18 10.20 -12.40
C THR A 105 -12.71 10.35 -12.39
N ALA A 106 -13.33 10.73 -13.53
CA ALA A 106 -14.79 10.76 -13.62
C ALA A 106 -15.39 9.36 -13.58
N ASP A 107 -14.70 8.37 -14.12
CA ASP A 107 -15.15 6.99 -14.19
C ASP A 107 -15.17 6.35 -12.80
N VAL A 108 -14.08 6.54 -12.04
CA VAL A 108 -13.99 6.23 -10.61
C VAL A 108 -15.17 6.84 -9.85
N HIS A 109 -15.38 8.16 -9.98
CA HIS A 109 -16.46 8.84 -9.28
C HIS A 109 -17.82 8.26 -9.64
N GLY A 110 -18.08 8.02 -10.93
CA GLY A 110 -19.35 7.45 -11.40
C GLY A 110 -19.59 6.04 -10.84
N TYR A 111 -18.56 5.20 -10.81
CA TYR A 111 -18.64 3.83 -10.30
C TYR A 111 -18.96 3.78 -8.81
N PHE A 112 -18.22 4.52 -7.98
CA PHE A 112 -18.49 4.58 -6.54
C PHE A 112 -19.81 5.31 -6.21
N ALA A 113 -20.23 6.28 -7.02
CA ALA A 113 -21.58 6.87 -6.91
C ALA A 113 -22.70 5.85 -7.17
N ALA A 114 -22.49 4.91 -8.10
CA ALA A 114 -23.43 3.81 -8.32
C ALA A 114 -23.44 2.80 -7.15
N LEU A 115 -22.35 2.71 -6.40
CA LEU A 115 -22.26 1.98 -5.11
C LEU A 115 -22.79 2.80 -3.91
N GLY A 116 -23.19 4.05 -4.13
CA GLY A 116 -23.82 4.92 -3.13
C GLY A 116 -22.89 5.90 -2.41
N SER A 117 -21.64 6.05 -2.86
CA SER A 117 -20.70 7.03 -2.31
C SER A 117 -20.76 8.36 -3.06
N ASP A 118 -20.83 9.47 -2.33
CA ASP A 118 -20.74 10.82 -2.91
C ASP A 118 -19.27 11.29 -2.82
N SER A 119 -18.47 11.03 -3.86
CA SER A 119 -17.00 11.09 -3.81
C SER A 119 -16.37 10.14 -2.78
N TYR A 120 -15.05 10.24 -2.56
CA TYR A 120 -14.29 9.32 -1.70
C TYR A 120 -14.59 9.44 -0.20
N ASP A 121 -15.07 10.60 0.24
CA ASP A 121 -15.42 10.87 1.64
C ASP A 121 -16.93 10.70 1.95
N GLY A 122 -17.73 10.38 0.92
CA GLY A 122 -19.20 10.33 1.02
C GLY A 122 -19.87 11.70 1.20
N GLY A 123 -19.10 12.80 1.13
CA GLY A 123 -19.53 14.18 1.34
C GLY A 123 -19.48 15.06 0.09
N GLY A 124 -19.09 14.50 -1.06
CA GLY A 124 -18.94 15.22 -2.32
C GLY A 124 -17.64 16.00 -2.42
N HIS A 125 -16.55 15.52 -1.78
CA HIS A 125 -15.26 16.20 -1.85
C HIS A 125 -14.76 16.35 -3.30
N VAL A 126 -14.10 17.47 -3.57
CA VAL A 126 -13.47 17.74 -4.87
C VAL A 126 -12.33 16.74 -5.13
N LEU A 127 -12.32 16.18 -6.33
CA LEU A 127 -11.29 15.26 -6.80
C LEU A 127 -10.12 16.06 -7.38
N ASP A 128 -9.10 16.31 -6.56
CA ASP A 128 -7.86 16.93 -6.98
C ASP A 128 -6.92 15.89 -7.58
N LEU A 129 -6.34 16.18 -8.75
CA LEU A 129 -5.32 15.34 -9.37
C LEU A 129 -4.11 16.14 -9.85
N SER A 130 -2.94 15.51 -9.82
CA SER A 130 -1.72 16.04 -10.42
C SER A 130 -1.27 15.16 -11.58
N TRP A 131 -0.83 15.78 -12.68
CA TRP A 131 -0.41 15.10 -13.91
C TRP A 131 0.95 15.63 -14.39
N ASN A 132 1.65 14.82 -15.20
CA ASN A 132 2.95 15.16 -15.81
C ASN A 132 3.98 15.64 -14.78
N ASN A 133 4.05 14.96 -13.63
CA ASN A 133 5.01 15.28 -12.58
C ASN A 133 6.44 14.91 -13.02
N ALA A 134 7.36 15.88 -12.98
CA ALA A 134 8.68 15.80 -13.59
C ALA A 134 9.81 16.00 -12.57
N THR A 135 10.26 14.92 -11.92
CA THR A 135 11.64 14.65 -11.48
C THR A 135 11.67 13.34 -10.71
N GLY A 136 12.41 12.33 -11.19
CA GLY A 136 12.71 11.11 -10.41
C GLY A 136 11.51 10.27 -9.94
N CYS A 137 10.32 10.44 -10.53
CA CYS A 137 9.10 9.73 -10.15
C CYS A 137 8.67 8.69 -11.19
N PRO A 138 9.11 7.43 -11.05
CA PRO A 138 8.53 6.32 -11.80
C PRO A 138 7.33 5.73 -11.05
N ASN A 139 6.33 6.53 -10.71
CA ASN A 139 5.18 6.02 -9.95
C ASN A 139 3.89 6.80 -10.18
N ALA A 140 2.79 6.25 -9.69
CA ALA A 140 1.61 7.00 -9.30
C ALA A 140 1.40 6.83 -7.79
N TYR A 141 0.66 7.74 -7.16
CA TYR A 141 0.35 7.63 -5.73
C TYR A 141 -0.83 8.52 -5.33
N TRP A 142 -1.62 8.05 -4.37
CA TRP A 142 -2.44 8.89 -3.50
C TRP A 142 -1.64 9.37 -2.29
N ASN A 143 -1.61 10.68 -2.04
CA ASN A 143 -0.82 11.27 -0.95
C ASN A 143 -1.66 11.69 0.28
N GLY A 144 -2.93 11.29 0.36
CA GLY A 144 -3.85 11.76 1.39
C GLY A 144 -4.68 12.98 1.02
N ARG A 145 -4.39 13.65 -0.11
CA ARG A 145 -5.11 14.84 -0.58
C ARG A 145 -5.52 14.77 -2.06
N LEU A 146 -4.60 14.35 -2.92
CA LEU A 146 -4.80 14.28 -4.37
C LEU A 146 -4.16 13.02 -4.95
N ALA A 147 -4.70 12.54 -6.07
CA ALA A 147 -4.10 11.47 -6.86
C ALA A 147 -3.01 12.05 -7.78
N SER A 148 -1.79 11.53 -7.71
CA SER A 148 -0.63 12.02 -8.46
C SER A 148 -0.20 11.01 -9.51
N PHE A 149 -0.02 11.48 -10.74
CA PHE A 149 0.42 10.65 -11.86
C PHE A 149 1.69 11.23 -12.50
N CYS A 150 2.75 10.45 -12.47
CA CYS A 150 3.97 10.79 -13.19
C CYS A 150 3.80 10.46 -14.68
N ALA A 151 4.62 11.06 -15.54
CA ALA A 151 4.47 10.90 -16.99
C ALA A 151 4.48 9.41 -17.39
N GLY A 152 3.45 8.98 -18.14
CA GLY A 152 3.23 7.60 -18.56
C GLY A 152 2.41 6.71 -17.60
N PHE A 153 2.05 7.20 -16.40
CA PHE A 153 1.35 6.41 -15.37
C PHE A 153 -0.14 6.69 -15.25
N ALA A 154 -0.67 7.70 -15.95
CA ALA A 154 -2.11 7.96 -16.01
C ALA A 154 -2.83 6.95 -16.92
N GLN A 155 -2.75 5.66 -16.56
CA GLN A 155 -3.50 4.56 -17.16
C GLN A 155 -4.74 4.27 -16.33
N HIS A 156 -5.75 3.66 -16.94
CA HIS A 156 -7.10 3.66 -16.38
C HIS A 156 -7.23 2.87 -15.08
N ASP A 157 -6.69 1.66 -15.04
CA ASP A 157 -6.58 0.81 -13.85
C ASP A 157 -5.71 1.45 -12.74
N VAL A 158 -4.60 2.10 -13.11
CA VAL A 158 -3.71 2.83 -12.18
C VAL A 158 -4.41 4.06 -11.62
N ILE A 159 -5.13 4.83 -12.43
CA ILE A 159 -5.94 5.98 -11.96
C ILE A 159 -6.96 5.50 -10.94
N ALA A 160 -7.65 4.41 -11.25
CA ALA A 160 -8.63 3.82 -10.36
C ALA A 160 -8.01 3.24 -9.08
N HIS A 161 -6.85 2.59 -9.17
CA HIS A 161 -6.05 2.11 -8.04
C HIS A 161 -5.67 3.25 -7.10
N GLU A 162 -5.11 4.35 -7.64
CA GLU A 162 -4.73 5.49 -6.80
C GLU A 162 -5.93 6.14 -6.11
N TRP A 163 -7.03 6.34 -6.83
CA TRP A 163 -8.23 6.87 -6.21
C TRP A 163 -8.83 5.92 -5.18
N ALA A 164 -8.74 4.61 -5.38
CA ALA A 164 -9.23 3.62 -4.44
C ALA A 164 -8.51 3.68 -3.08
N HIS A 165 -7.25 4.12 -3.02
CA HIS A 165 -6.61 4.44 -1.75
C HIS A 165 -7.32 5.55 -0.97
N ALA A 166 -7.87 6.57 -1.66
CA ALA A 166 -8.68 7.59 -1.01
C ALA A 166 -9.97 6.97 -0.42
N TYR A 167 -10.66 6.11 -1.18
CA TYR A 167 -11.85 5.41 -0.66
C TYR A 167 -11.51 4.50 0.53
N THR A 168 -10.36 3.83 0.52
CA THR A 168 -9.84 3.07 1.67
C THR A 168 -9.59 3.99 2.87
N GLN A 169 -8.90 5.11 2.68
CA GLN A 169 -8.60 6.05 3.76
C GLN A 169 -9.87 6.59 4.44
N PHE A 170 -10.89 6.96 3.66
CA PHE A 170 -12.09 7.61 4.15
C PHE A 170 -13.25 6.66 4.48
N SER A 171 -13.05 5.34 4.34
CA SER A 171 -14.02 4.32 4.79
C SER A 171 -13.57 3.64 6.08
N HIS A 172 -12.59 2.75 6.01
CA HIS A 172 -12.11 1.95 7.14
C HIS A 172 -10.66 2.24 7.54
N GLY A 173 -9.91 2.98 6.71
CA GLY A 173 -8.55 3.45 6.99
C GLY A 173 -7.56 2.33 7.30
N LEU A 174 -7.54 1.25 6.49
CA LEU A 174 -6.56 0.15 6.66
C LEU A 174 -5.15 0.73 6.78
N ILE A 175 -4.42 0.32 7.82
CA ILE A 175 -3.03 0.71 8.01
C ILE A 175 -2.23 0.12 6.86
N TYR A 176 -1.29 0.89 6.33
CA TYR A 176 -0.49 0.47 5.19
C TYR A 176 0.72 -0.36 5.61
N LEU A 177 0.47 -1.43 6.37
CA LEU A 177 1.48 -2.31 6.94
C LEU A 177 0.95 -3.77 7.03
N TRP A 178 1.82 -4.75 6.78
CA TRP A 178 1.54 -6.19 6.85
C TRP A 178 0.26 -6.57 6.08
N GLN A 179 -0.59 -7.44 6.65
CA GLN A 179 -1.82 -7.90 5.99
C GLN A 179 -2.86 -6.79 5.79
N SER A 180 -2.96 -5.80 6.68
CA SER A 180 -3.89 -4.68 6.45
C SER A 180 -3.44 -3.83 5.27
N GLY A 181 -2.13 -3.62 5.11
CA GLY A 181 -1.58 -2.91 3.96
C GLY A 181 -1.77 -3.71 2.68
N ALA A 182 -1.58 -5.03 2.73
CA ALA A 182 -1.83 -5.91 1.60
C ALA A 182 -3.33 -5.94 1.19
N LEU A 183 -4.25 -5.81 2.15
CA LEU A 183 -5.67 -5.59 1.88
C LEU A 183 -5.94 -4.20 1.30
N SER A 184 -5.25 -3.16 1.76
CA SER A 184 -5.35 -1.81 1.19
C SER A 184 -4.96 -1.81 -0.29
N GLU A 185 -3.81 -2.39 -0.62
CA GLU A 185 -3.36 -2.63 -2.00
C GLU A 185 -4.35 -3.45 -2.80
N SER A 186 -4.88 -4.53 -2.21
CA SER A 186 -5.81 -5.41 -2.89
C SER A 186 -7.14 -4.73 -3.19
N PHE A 187 -7.68 -3.89 -2.29
CA PHE A 187 -8.84 -3.09 -2.63
C PHE A 187 -8.56 -2.15 -3.79
N SER A 188 -7.39 -1.51 -3.82
CA SER A 188 -7.00 -0.65 -4.93
C SER A 188 -6.90 -1.42 -6.25
N ASP A 189 -6.30 -2.61 -6.25
CA ASP A 189 -6.25 -3.50 -7.42
C ASP A 189 -7.65 -4.00 -7.84
N VAL A 190 -8.48 -4.41 -6.88
CA VAL A 190 -9.86 -4.83 -7.13
C VAL A 190 -10.65 -3.73 -7.79
N TRP A 191 -10.58 -2.50 -7.27
CA TRP A 191 -11.32 -1.38 -7.84
C TRP A 191 -10.74 -0.95 -9.18
N GLY A 192 -9.41 -0.91 -9.30
CA GLY A 192 -8.68 -0.74 -10.57
C GLY A 192 -9.23 -1.65 -11.66
N GLU A 193 -9.16 -2.96 -11.43
CA GLU A 193 -9.60 -3.97 -12.38
C GLU A 193 -11.11 -4.01 -12.58
N THR A 194 -11.90 -3.74 -11.55
CA THR A 194 -13.35 -3.65 -11.75
C THR A 194 -13.72 -2.48 -12.65
N LEU A 195 -13.02 -1.36 -12.58
CA LEU A 195 -13.24 -0.22 -13.44
C LEU A 195 -12.72 -0.52 -14.84
N ASP A 196 -11.50 -1.03 -14.94
CA ASP A 196 -10.86 -1.30 -16.22
C ASP A 196 -11.67 -2.25 -17.10
N GLN A 197 -12.16 -3.35 -16.51
CA GLN A 197 -12.98 -4.33 -17.21
C GLN A 197 -14.41 -3.86 -17.53
N THR A 198 -14.83 -2.66 -17.09
CA THR A 198 -16.23 -2.23 -17.15
C THR A 198 -16.46 -0.94 -17.90
N VAL A 199 -15.41 -0.16 -18.18
CA VAL A 199 -15.56 1.16 -18.76
C VAL A 199 -15.32 1.15 -20.28
N GLN A 200 -16.35 0.75 -21.02
CA GLN A 200 -16.60 1.25 -22.39
C GLN A 200 -17.43 2.54 -22.40
N LEU A 201 -17.66 3.13 -21.22
CA LEU A 201 -18.73 4.12 -21.00
C LEU A 201 -18.37 5.56 -21.44
N TRP A 202 -17.09 5.88 -21.66
CA TRP A 202 -16.64 7.26 -21.88
C TRP A 202 -15.66 7.49 -23.04
N GLY A 203 -15.38 6.46 -23.83
CA GLY A 203 -14.79 6.58 -25.17
C GLY A 203 -13.32 6.99 -25.22
N LEU A 204 -12.60 6.95 -24.10
CA LEU A 204 -11.16 7.15 -24.03
C LEU A 204 -10.57 6.01 -23.18
N HIS A 205 -9.84 5.09 -23.83
CA HIS A 205 -8.97 4.06 -23.20
C HIS A 205 -9.63 2.80 -22.61
N ASP A 206 -10.44 2.09 -23.39
CA ASP A 206 -10.49 0.62 -23.26
C ASP A 206 -9.60 0.05 -24.37
N THR A 207 -8.35 -0.26 -24.03
CA THR A 207 -7.42 -1.01 -24.88
C THR A 207 -7.42 -2.49 -24.56
N ASP A 208 -8.26 -2.92 -23.61
CA ASP A 208 -8.12 -4.17 -22.89
C ASP A 208 -8.77 -5.33 -23.63
N ALA A 209 -8.25 -5.57 -24.83
CA ALA A 209 -8.57 -6.71 -25.67
C ALA A 209 -7.27 -7.43 -26.06
N PRO A 210 -7.15 -8.73 -25.79
CA PRO A 210 -8.20 -9.68 -25.39
C PRO A 210 -8.54 -9.70 -23.88
N ALA A 211 -9.82 -9.65 -23.53
CA ALA A 211 -10.34 -9.76 -22.15
C ALA A 211 -10.96 -11.14 -21.82
N ASP A 212 -10.64 -12.19 -22.59
CA ASP A 212 -11.16 -13.52 -22.30
C ASP A 212 -10.54 -14.09 -21.02
N ARG A 213 -11.35 -14.74 -20.18
CA ARG A 213 -10.84 -15.39 -18.97
C ARG A 213 -9.77 -16.44 -19.33
N ARG A 214 -8.63 -16.36 -18.67
CA ARG A 214 -7.51 -17.32 -18.75
C ARG A 214 -7.89 -18.69 -18.15
N ALA A 215 -7.18 -19.74 -18.59
CA ALA A 215 -7.27 -21.05 -17.96
C ALA A 215 -6.76 -21.00 -16.50
N ASP A 216 -7.22 -21.93 -15.66
CA ASP A 216 -6.82 -21.99 -14.25
C ASP A 216 -5.30 -22.12 -14.11
N GLY A 217 -4.69 -21.17 -13.38
CA GLY A 217 -3.24 -21.10 -13.15
C GLY A 217 -2.39 -20.67 -14.35
N ALA A 218 -3.00 -20.24 -15.46
CA ALA A 218 -2.27 -19.79 -16.63
C ALA A 218 -1.74 -18.35 -16.48
N CYS A 219 -0.45 -18.17 -16.74
CA CYS A 219 0.15 -16.85 -16.86
C CYS A 219 -0.33 -16.14 -18.13
N SER A 220 -0.46 -14.81 -18.07
CA SER A 220 -0.72 -14.03 -19.27
C SER A 220 0.56 -13.87 -20.08
N GLY A 221 0.47 -13.98 -21.40
CA GLY A 221 1.57 -13.65 -22.30
C GLY A 221 1.92 -12.16 -22.25
N TYR A 222 0.97 -11.30 -21.87
CA TYR A 222 1.19 -9.87 -21.63
C TYR A 222 2.08 -9.59 -20.40
N GLN A 223 2.31 -10.57 -19.53
CA GLN A 223 3.22 -10.44 -18.39
C GLN A 223 4.67 -10.47 -18.84
N ALA A 224 5.37 -9.38 -18.57
CA ALA A 224 6.80 -9.19 -18.79
C ALA A 224 7.26 -9.32 -20.25
N VAL A 225 7.57 -8.19 -20.87
CA VAL A 225 8.33 -8.14 -22.12
C VAL A 225 9.68 -8.85 -21.92
N ARG A 226 10.08 -9.65 -22.91
CA ARG A 226 11.36 -10.37 -22.96
C ARG A 226 12.10 -10.04 -24.24
N LEU A 227 13.42 -10.00 -24.17
CA LEU A 227 14.26 -10.14 -25.35
C LEU A 227 14.51 -11.63 -25.59
N ARG A 228 13.87 -12.20 -26.60
CA ARG A 228 14.10 -13.60 -27.00
C ARG A 228 15.22 -13.66 -28.03
N VAL A 229 16.34 -14.27 -27.66
CA VAL A 229 17.47 -14.51 -28.55
C VAL A 229 17.41 -15.94 -29.04
N THR A 230 17.48 -16.12 -30.36
CA THR A 230 17.43 -17.44 -31.01
C THR A 230 18.78 -17.90 -31.54
N THR A 231 19.68 -16.96 -31.84
CA THR A 231 21.01 -17.28 -32.38
C THR A 231 22.03 -16.20 -32.00
N PRO A 232 23.30 -16.54 -31.68
CA PRO A 232 23.86 -17.90 -31.69
C PRO A 232 23.47 -18.72 -30.44
N GLU A 233 23.54 -20.05 -30.53
CA GLU A 233 23.13 -21.00 -29.48
C GLU A 233 23.65 -20.68 -28.06
N PRO A 234 24.91 -20.24 -27.84
CA PRO A 234 25.43 -19.99 -26.49
C PRO A 234 24.70 -18.89 -25.71
N VAL A 235 23.99 -17.99 -26.40
CA VAL A 235 23.17 -16.92 -25.82
C VAL A 235 21.69 -17.08 -26.16
N ALA A 236 21.30 -18.20 -26.76
CA ALA A 236 19.93 -18.42 -27.18
C ALA A 236 19.04 -18.72 -25.96
N ARG A 237 18.39 -17.68 -25.45
CA ARG A 237 17.42 -17.74 -24.34
C ARG A 237 16.52 -16.51 -24.35
N SER A 238 15.52 -16.51 -23.47
CA SER A 238 14.75 -15.30 -23.16
C SER A 238 15.44 -14.55 -22.03
N TYR A 239 15.63 -13.25 -22.21
CA TYR A 239 16.24 -12.34 -21.26
C TYR A 239 15.16 -11.47 -20.59
N THR A 240 15.28 -11.26 -19.27
CA THR A 240 14.55 -10.20 -18.58
C THR A 240 15.04 -8.85 -19.08
N VAL A 241 14.11 -7.93 -19.33
CA VAL A 241 14.45 -6.58 -19.78
C VAL A 241 13.83 -5.52 -18.90
N GLY A 242 14.46 -4.34 -18.87
CA GLY A 242 13.83 -3.12 -18.39
C GLY A 242 13.12 -2.43 -19.55
N LEU A 243 12.02 -1.74 -19.26
CA LEU A 243 11.20 -1.07 -20.26
C LEU A 243 11.45 0.43 -20.29
N ALA A 244 11.14 1.03 -21.44
CA ALA A 244 11.21 2.47 -21.64
C ALA A 244 9.83 3.10 -21.52
N ALA A 245 9.74 4.22 -20.80
CA ALA A 245 8.54 5.06 -20.72
C ALA A 245 8.17 5.70 -22.09
N PHE A 246 9.11 5.70 -23.03
CA PHE A 246 9.01 6.30 -24.37
C PHE A 246 9.23 5.24 -25.45
N GLY A 247 8.87 5.58 -26.69
CA GLY A 247 8.95 4.64 -27.81
C GLY A 247 7.65 3.87 -28.04
N ALA A 248 7.65 3.03 -29.07
CA ALA A 248 6.50 2.17 -29.33
C ALA A 248 6.46 0.99 -28.35
N PRO A 249 5.26 0.57 -27.90
CA PRO A 249 5.10 -0.58 -27.05
C PRO A 249 5.65 -1.87 -27.72
N ALA A 250 6.22 -2.74 -26.89
CA ALA A 250 6.96 -3.91 -27.32
C ALA A 250 6.03 -5.08 -27.72
N TRP A 251 5.45 -5.00 -28.91
CA TRP A 251 4.59 -6.07 -29.44
C TRP A 251 5.32 -7.04 -30.36
N SER A 252 4.76 -8.25 -30.46
CA SER A 252 5.22 -9.43 -31.22
C SER A 252 5.84 -9.11 -32.60
N ASN A 253 7.11 -8.72 -32.58
CA ASN A 253 7.85 -8.45 -33.80
C ASN A 253 8.50 -9.74 -34.33
N PRO A 254 8.60 -9.90 -35.66
CA PRO A 254 9.32 -11.03 -36.22
C PRO A 254 10.78 -11.00 -35.77
N ILE A 255 11.41 -12.17 -35.62
CA ILE A 255 12.84 -12.27 -35.33
C ILE A 255 13.62 -11.40 -36.32
N ARG A 256 14.33 -10.40 -35.80
CA ARG A 256 15.21 -9.51 -36.55
C ARG A 256 16.66 -9.80 -36.20
N ARG A 257 17.56 -9.20 -36.98
CA ARG A 257 18.96 -9.10 -36.62
C ARG A 257 19.10 -7.97 -35.61
N LEU A 258 19.62 -8.28 -34.43
CA LEU A 258 20.15 -7.34 -33.47
C LEU A 258 21.61 -7.08 -33.83
N VAL A 259 21.97 -5.82 -34.04
CA VAL A 259 23.28 -5.39 -34.55
C VAL A 259 23.85 -4.37 -33.59
N ARG A 260 25.12 -4.54 -33.20
CA ARG A 260 25.82 -3.58 -32.36
C ARG A 260 26.04 -2.27 -33.12
N VAL A 261 25.66 -1.16 -32.50
CA VAL A 261 25.82 0.18 -33.07
C VAL A 261 27.24 0.72 -32.86
N GLU A 262 27.58 1.75 -33.62
CA GLU A 262 28.83 2.50 -33.49
C GLU A 262 28.55 3.96 -33.89
N ASP A 263 28.86 4.90 -33.01
CA ASP A 263 28.77 6.35 -33.21
C ASP A 263 30.17 7.00 -33.35
N GLY A 264 31.22 6.28 -32.95
CA GLY A 264 32.62 6.66 -33.10
C GLY A 264 33.05 7.91 -32.35
N ALA A 265 32.28 8.32 -31.34
CA ALA A 265 32.54 9.50 -30.51
C ALA A 265 32.44 9.15 -29.01
N GLY A 266 32.65 10.14 -28.14
CA GLY A 266 32.51 9.94 -26.70
C GLY A 266 33.53 9.01 -26.02
N ALA A 267 33.20 8.60 -24.80
CA ALA A 267 34.02 7.70 -23.98
C ALA A 267 33.79 6.21 -24.32
N ASP A 268 32.59 5.87 -24.81
CA ASP A 268 32.25 4.55 -25.35
C ASP A 268 31.63 4.74 -26.73
N PRO A 269 32.33 4.38 -27.83
CA PRO A 269 31.88 4.70 -29.19
C PRO A 269 30.72 3.81 -29.69
N ARG A 270 30.01 3.16 -28.75
CA ARG A 270 28.95 2.16 -28.97
C ARG A 270 27.74 2.46 -28.11
N ASP A 271 27.63 3.66 -27.58
CA ASP A 271 26.55 4.05 -26.69
C ASP A 271 25.40 4.76 -27.42
N ALA A 272 25.54 5.06 -28.72
CA ALA A 272 24.55 5.77 -29.51
C ALA A 272 24.20 7.16 -28.97
N CYS A 273 25.08 7.78 -28.19
CA CYS A 273 24.88 9.17 -27.76
C CYS A 273 25.02 10.16 -28.91
N GLU A 274 25.76 9.81 -29.95
CA GLU A 274 25.86 10.59 -31.18
C GLU A 274 25.21 9.88 -32.39
N PRO A 275 24.96 10.60 -33.51
CA PRO A 275 24.46 9.99 -34.73
C PRO A 275 25.33 8.81 -35.21
N LEU A 276 24.70 7.66 -35.48
CA LEU A 276 25.40 6.43 -35.82
C LEU A 276 26.20 6.56 -37.12
N LEU A 277 27.47 6.10 -37.12
CA LEU A 277 28.37 6.19 -38.29
C LEU A 277 27.98 5.27 -39.44
N ARG A 278 27.26 4.18 -39.14
CA ARG A 278 26.90 3.12 -40.10
C ARG A 278 25.40 2.82 -40.08
N PRO A 279 24.54 3.78 -40.48
CA PRO A 279 23.10 3.60 -40.48
C PRO A 279 22.66 2.47 -41.43
N ASP A 280 23.44 2.17 -42.47
CA ASP A 280 23.22 1.05 -43.38
C ASP A 280 23.25 -0.33 -42.69
N LEU A 281 23.96 -0.45 -41.56
CA LEU A 281 24.02 -1.69 -40.78
C LEU A 281 22.83 -1.85 -39.84
N VAL A 282 22.13 -0.77 -39.52
CA VAL A 282 21.04 -0.72 -38.53
C VAL A 282 19.68 -0.61 -39.20
N SER A 283 19.60 0.00 -40.38
CA SER A 283 18.36 0.19 -41.12
C SER A 283 17.58 -1.13 -41.32
N GLY A 284 16.34 -1.18 -40.84
CA GLY A 284 15.46 -2.35 -40.90
C GLY A 284 15.81 -3.47 -39.90
N ARG A 285 16.66 -3.19 -38.91
CA ARG A 285 17.17 -4.15 -37.90
C ARG A 285 17.03 -3.58 -36.49
N TYR A 286 17.33 -4.38 -35.47
CA TYR A 286 17.44 -3.89 -34.10
C TYR A 286 18.85 -3.41 -33.81
N ALA A 287 18.95 -2.30 -33.08
CA ALA A 287 20.18 -1.75 -32.57
C ALA A 287 20.50 -2.31 -31.19
N PHE A 288 21.77 -2.64 -30.92
CA PHE A 288 22.28 -2.89 -29.58
C PHE A 288 23.31 -1.80 -29.24
N ALA A 289 23.02 -1.01 -28.21
CA ALA A 289 23.88 0.04 -27.70
C ALA A 289 24.30 -0.28 -26.26
N ASN A 290 25.46 0.21 -25.85
CA ASN A 290 25.82 0.27 -24.43
C ASN A 290 25.09 1.43 -23.76
N ARG A 291 24.86 1.34 -22.46
CA ARG A 291 24.43 2.50 -21.66
C ARG A 291 25.55 3.56 -21.67
N GLY A 292 25.23 4.73 -22.21
CA GLY A 292 26.13 5.88 -22.31
C GLY A 292 25.92 6.90 -21.19
N ALA A 293 26.56 8.06 -21.37
CA ALA A 293 26.40 9.22 -20.48
C ALA A 293 25.23 10.15 -20.86
N CYS A 294 24.69 10.00 -22.08
CA CYS A 294 23.48 10.68 -22.53
C CYS A 294 22.22 9.98 -22.00
N ASP A 295 21.08 10.64 -22.21
CA ASP A 295 19.78 10.09 -21.85
C ASP A 295 19.37 8.94 -22.79
N PHE A 296 18.57 8.01 -22.27
CA PHE A 296 18.14 6.83 -23.01
C PHE A 296 17.28 7.17 -24.24
N ASP A 297 16.52 8.27 -24.19
CA ASP A 297 15.70 8.75 -25.29
C ASP A 297 16.56 9.34 -26.42
N GLU A 298 17.73 9.90 -26.10
CA GLU A 298 18.73 10.32 -27.09
C GLU A 298 19.34 9.13 -27.83
N GLN A 299 19.71 8.07 -27.10
CA GLN A 299 20.15 6.80 -27.71
C GLN A 299 19.09 6.24 -28.68
N ALA A 300 17.82 6.28 -28.26
CA ALA A 300 16.69 5.84 -29.07
C ALA A 300 16.44 6.72 -30.30
N ARG A 301 16.54 8.05 -30.19
CA ARG A 301 16.46 8.99 -31.33
C ARG A 301 17.53 8.69 -32.36
N ASN A 302 18.79 8.51 -31.95
CA ASN A 302 19.90 8.26 -32.86
C ASN A 302 19.75 6.90 -33.57
N ALA A 303 19.34 5.85 -32.84
CA ALA A 303 19.03 4.55 -33.41
C ALA A 303 17.86 4.63 -34.42
N GLN A 304 16.78 5.32 -34.07
CA GLN A 304 15.62 5.50 -34.94
C GLN A 304 15.96 6.30 -36.20
N ALA A 305 16.73 7.39 -36.06
CA ALA A 305 17.19 8.21 -37.18
C ALA A 305 18.06 7.41 -38.17
N ALA A 306 18.80 6.42 -37.67
CA ALA A 306 19.54 5.46 -38.48
C ALA A 306 18.65 4.37 -39.14
N GLY A 307 17.34 4.39 -38.90
CA GLY A 307 16.36 3.45 -39.45
C GLY A 307 16.24 2.14 -38.67
N ALA A 308 16.67 2.10 -37.40
CA ALA A 308 16.42 0.96 -36.52
C ALA A 308 14.91 0.70 -36.42
N LEU A 309 14.54 -0.57 -36.18
CA LEU A 309 13.17 -0.98 -35.87
C LEU A 309 12.98 -1.25 -34.36
N GLY A 310 14.01 -1.02 -33.55
CA GLY A 310 14.04 -1.28 -32.11
C GLY A 310 15.45 -1.11 -31.55
N LEU A 311 15.55 -0.82 -30.25
CA LEU A 311 16.81 -0.60 -29.54
C LEU A 311 16.89 -1.47 -28.28
N VAL A 312 18.04 -2.11 -28.07
CA VAL A 312 18.39 -2.84 -26.85
C VAL A 312 19.58 -2.14 -26.20
N ILE A 313 19.43 -1.68 -24.96
CA ILE A 313 20.46 -0.97 -24.21
C ILE A 313 21.08 -1.90 -23.17
N GLY A 314 22.36 -2.25 -23.35
CA GLY A 314 23.10 -3.05 -22.40
C GLY A 314 23.67 -2.21 -21.26
N ASN A 315 23.31 -2.50 -20.01
CA ASN A 315 23.87 -1.83 -18.84
C ASN A 315 25.39 -2.07 -18.73
N THR A 316 26.12 -1.17 -18.09
CA THR A 316 27.60 -1.20 -17.99
C THR A 316 28.06 -1.24 -16.54
N ALA A 317 29.30 -1.68 -16.28
CA ALA A 317 29.82 -1.81 -14.91
C ALA A 317 29.88 -0.49 -14.13
N GLY A 318 29.91 0.66 -14.82
CA GLY A 318 29.87 1.99 -14.19
C GLY A 318 28.47 2.50 -13.86
N SER A 319 27.44 1.69 -14.05
CA SER A 319 26.04 2.08 -13.85
C SER A 319 25.62 2.04 -12.38
N PRO A 320 24.67 2.88 -11.93
CA PRO A 320 24.24 2.94 -10.52
C PRO A 320 23.72 1.62 -9.95
N ASP A 321 23.00 0.85 -10.76
CA ASP A 321 22.56 -0.53 -10.45
C ASP A 321 22.91 -1.41 -11.66
N PRO A 322 24.04 -2.12 -11.63
CA PRO A 322 24.46 -2.98 -12.74
C PRO A 322 23.73 -4.33 -12.74
N GLU A 323 23.17 -4.78 -11.61
CA GLU A 323 22.58 -6.11 -11.46
C GLU A 323 21.15 -6.19 -11.99
N ARG A 324 20.45 -5.05 -12.08
CA ARG A 324 19.11 -4.95 -12.65
C ARG A 324 19.12 -4.28 -14.03
N PRO A 325 18.20 -4.66 -14.94
CA PRO A 325 17.97 -3.87 -16.14
C PRO A 325 17.46 -2.47 -15.75
N PRO A 326 18.03 -1.38 -16.28
CA PRO A 326 17.56 -0.05 -15.94
C PRO A 326 16.16 0.19 -16.51
N VAL A 327 15.27 0.74 -15.69
CA VAL A 327 14.03 1.36 -16.19
C VAL A 327 14.42 2.66 -16.89
N MET A 328 13.93 2.86 -18.10
CA MET A 328 14.30 4.00 -18.94
C MET A 328 13.17 5.02 -18.92
N LEU A 329 13.21 5.91 -17.93
CA LEU A 329 12.22 6.96 -17.74
C LEU A 329 12.46 8.11 -18.72
N CYS A 330 11.42 8.93 -18.94
CA CYS A 330 11.55 10.16 -19.70
C CYS A 330 12.41 11.19 -18.94
N HIS A 331 13.06 12.09 -19.68
CA HIS A 331 13.94 13.08 -19.09
C HIS A 331 13.14 14.06 -18.19
N PRO A 332 13.64 14.41 -17.00
CA PRO A 332 12.91 15.20 -15.99
C PRO A 332 12.59 16.66 -16.36
N VAL A 333 13.08 17.17 -17.49
CA VAL A 333 12.85 18.56 -17.94
C VAL A 333 12.07 18.65 -19.25
N PHE A 334 12.03 17.55 -20.02
CA PHE A 334 11.39 17.53 -21.33
C PHE A 334 10.48 16.30 -21.34
N ALA A 335 9.16 16.54 -21.44
CA ALA A 335 8.16 15.49 -21.58
C ALA A 335 8.61 14.41 -22.57
N CYS A 336 8.12 13.17 -22.38
CA CYS A 336 8.48 12.03 -23.21
C CYS A 336 8.52 12.41 -24.70
N ASP A 337 9.64 12.12 -25.36
CA ASP A 337 9.78 12.40 -26.79
C ASP A 337 8.90 11.43 -27.59
N LEU A 338 7.67 11.87 -27.86
CA LEU A 338 6.67 11.14 -28.62
C LEU A 338 7.05 10.93 -30.09
N SER A 339 8.15 11.52 -30.56
CA SER A 339 8.69 11.25 -31.90
C SER A 339 9.41 9.89 -31.97
N ILE A 340 9.74 9.28 -30.84
CA ILE A 340 10.31 7.94 -30.77
C ILE A 340 9.18 6.92 -30.96
N THR A 341 9.27 6.13 -32.01
CA THR A 341 8.26 5.17 -32.50
C THR A 341 8.79 3.73 -32.60
N ILE A 342 10.01 3.49 -32.13
CA ILE A 342 10.62 2.16 -32.05
C ILE A 342 10.54 1.62 -30.61
N PRO A 343 10.42 0.30 -30.40
CA PRO A 343 10.51 -0.30 -29.08
C PRO A 343 11.92 -0.21 -28.51
N VAL A 344 12.02 0.11 -27.22
CA VAL A 344 13.30 0.27 -26.49
C VAL A 344 13.26 -0.58 -25.23
N VAL A 345 14.27 -1.45 -25.07
CA VAL A 345 14.41 -2.33 -23.90
C VAL A 345 15.84 -2.31 -23.37
N SER A 346 16.05 -2.62 -22.09
CA SER A 346 17.37 -2.65 -21.47
C SER A 346 17.72 -4.03 -20.90
N LEU A 347 19.01 -4.30 -20.66
CA LEU A 347 19.50 -5.55 -20.06
C LEU A 347 20.39 -5.26 -18.87
N ALA A 348 20.31 -6.08 -17.83
CA ALA A 348 21.28 -6.09 -16.72
C ALA A 348 22.70 -6.35 -17.23
N LEU A 349 23.72 -5.99 -16.44
CA LEU A 349 25.12 -6.08 -16.82
C LEU A 349 25.51 -7.48 -17.28
N ALA A 350 25.19 -8.51 -16.49
CA ALA A 350 25.57 -9.89 -16.80
C ALA A 350 24.99 -10.38 -18.13
N ASP A 351 23.75 -10.00 -18.44
CA ASP A 351 23.07 -10.35 -19.68
C ASP A 351 23.59 -9.54 -20.88
N ALA A 352 23.85 -8.26 -20.67
CA ALA A 352 24.48 -7.41 -21.66
C ALA A 352 25.89 -7.89 -22.02
N GLU A 353 26.69 -8.33 -21.05
CA GLU A 353 28.02 -8.93 -21.25
C GLU A 353 27.95 -10.23 -22.04
N ALA A 354 26.97 -11.09 -21.75
CA ALA A 354 26.74 -12.31 -22.51
C ALA A 354 26.50 -12.02 -24.00
N LEU A 355 25.67 -11.01 -24.32
CA LEU A 355 25.43 -10.60 -25.71
C LEU A 355 26.65 -9.91 -26.34
N ARG A 356 27.34 -9.03 -25.61
CA ARG A 356 28.57 -8.35 -26.07
C ARG A 356 29.63 -9.34 -26.55
N ALA A 357 29.79 -10.46 -25.85
CA ALA A 357 30.78 -11.49 -26.15
C ALA A 357 30.53 -12.22 -27.49
N VAL A 358 29.31 -12.12 -28.05
CA VAL A 358 28.89 -12.92 -29.21
C VAL A 358 28.42 -12.08 -30.41
N PHE A 359 28.76 -10.79 -30.47
CA PHE A 359 28.53 -9.94 -31.66
C PHE A 359 29.76 -9.91 -32.60
N PRO A 360 29.90 -10.83 -33.57
CA PRO A 360 30.82 -10.63 -34.68
C PRO A 360 30.15 -9.97 -35.91
N GLU A 361 28.82 -10.12 -36.15
CA GLU A 361 28.06 -9.27 -37.11
C GLU A 361 26.58 -9.07 -36.73
N TYR A 362 25.85 -10.08 -36.22
CA TYR A 362 24.47 -9.92 -35.69
C TYR A 362 24.05 -11.05 -34.73
N VAL A 363 23.03 -10.78 -33.91
CA VAL A 363 22.29 -11.74 -33.07
C VAL A 363 20.86 -11.87 -33.61
N GLY A 364 20.29 -13.07 -33.64
CA GLY A 364 18.88 -13.26 -34.02
C GLY A 364 18.02 -13.03 -32.78
N ALA A 365 17.18 -12.00 -32.77
CA ALA A 365 16.37 -11.66 -31.60
C ALA A 365 14.98 -11.11 -31.97
N SER A 366 14.01 -11.34 -31.10
CA SER A 366 12.72 -10.67 -31.08
C SER A 366 12.48 -10.05 -29.71
N ILE A 367 11.91 -8.84 -29.68
CA ILE A 367 11.31 -8.29 -28.46
C ILE A 367 9.86 -8.75 -28.49
N GLN A 368 9.47 -9.53 -27.49
CA GLN A 368 8.15 -10.15 -27.45
C GLN A 368 7.62 -10.17 -26.02
N PRO A 369 6.30 -10.24 -25.84
CA PRO A 369 5.71 -10.60 -24.55
C PRO A 369 6.27 -11.96 -24.05
N GLY A 370 6.24 -12.18 -22.73
CA GLY A 370 6.73 -13.39 -22.08
C GLY A 370 6.15 -14.66 -22.72
N ALA A 371 6.92 -15.75 -22.73
CA ALA A 371 6.46 -16.97 -23.39
C ALA A 371 5.28 -17.61 -22.61
N ASN A 372 4.10 -17.61 -23.24
CA ASN A 372 2.89 -18.35 -22.89
C ASN A 372 3.17 -19.84 -22.56
N ASP A 373 2.64 -20.34 -21.44
CA ASP A 373 2.62 -21.76 -21.08
C ASP A 373 1.26 -22.46 -21.32
N GLY A 374 0.20 -21.75 -21.73
CA GLY A 374 -1.01 -22.41 -22.24
C GLY A 374 -2.25 -21.52 -22.38
N ALA A 375 -2.93 -21.68 -23.52
CA ALA A 375 -4.29 -21.28 -23.91
C ALA A 375 -4.94 -20.00 -23.33
N GLY A 376 -5.14 -19.02 -24.23
CA GLY A 376 -6.00 -17.84 -24.04
C GLY A 376 -5.24 -16.67 -23.43
N ASP A 377 -4.39 -16.00 -24.22
CA ASP A 377 -3.68 -14.80 -23.77
C ASP A 377 -4.70 -13.69 -23.47
N SER A 378 -4.59 -13.01 -22.33
CA SER A 378 -5.54 -11.96 -21.91
C SER A 378 -4.93 -10.97 -20.93
N VAL A 379 -5.36 -9.71 -21.06
CA VAL A 379 -5.05 -8.59 -20.15
C VAL A 379 -5.98 -8.53 -18.94
N ARG A 380 -7.09 -9.29 -18.94
CA ARG A 380 -7.99 -9.38 -17.80
C ARG A 380 -7.26 -9.81 -16.53
N TRP A 381 -7.46 -9.05 -15.44
CA TRP A 381 -6.83 -9.23 -14.13
C TRP A 381 -5.33 -8.92 -14.10
N LEU A 382 -4.81 -8.14 -15.05
CA LEU A 382 -3.47 -7.59 -14.99
C LEU A 382 -3.56 -6.16 -14.50
N LEU A 383 -2.62 -5.73 -13.66
CA LEU A 383 -2.51 -4.33 -13.26
C LEU A 383 -1.31 -3.71 -13.94
N GLY A 384 -1.48 -2.56 -14.56
CA GLY A 384 -0.47 -1.70 -15.15
C GLY A 384 0.04 -2.19 -16.50
N GLU A 385 -0.65 -3.12 -17.17
CA GLU A 385 -0.30 -3.59 -18.52
C GLU A 385 -0.14 -2.46 -19.53
N ASP A 386 -0.92 -1.38 -19.40
CA ASP A 386 -0.81 -0.18 -20.24
C ASP A 386 0.26 0.83 -19.78
N VAL A 387 0.91 0.60 -18.62
CA VAL A 387 1.97 1.47 -18.09
C VAL A 387 3.27 1.26 -18.88
N ARG A 388 3.60 2.21 -19.75
CA ARG A 388 4.72 2.10 -20.69
C ARG A 388 6.10 1.78 -20.05
N PRO A 389 6.52 2.38 -18.91
CA PRO A 389 7.83 2.08 -18.33
C PRO A 389 7.97 0.75 -17.58
N PHE A 390 6.88 0.04 -17.27
CA PHE A 390 6.91 -1.15 -16.40
C PHE A 390 6.17 -2.36 -16.99
N GLY A 391 5.13 -2.11 -17.80
CA GLY A 391 4.14 -3.13 -18.15
C GLY A 391 3.45 -3.66 -16.89
N VAL A 392 2.94 -4.88 -16.98
CA VAL A 392 2.19 -5.53 -15.90
C VAL A 392 2.98 -5.53 -14.57
N ALA A 393 2.45 -4.82 -13.58
CA ALA A 393 2.93 -4.77 -12.22
C ALA A 393 2.46 -5.98 -11.39
N ARG A 394 1.18 -6.38 -11.53
CA ARG A 394 0.58 -7.49 -10.77
C ARG A 394 -0.37 -8.30 -11.65
N ASP A 395 -0.59 -9.56 -11.25
CA ASP A 395 -1.56 -10.47 -11.86
C ASP A 395 -2.51 -10.98 -10.78
N MET A 396 -3.77 -10.55 -10.79
CA MET A 396 -4.76 -11.02 -9.83
C MET A 396 -5.26 -12.44 -10.15
N TRP A 397 -5.22 -12.89 -11.41
CA TRP A 397 -5.64 -14.24 -11.79
C TRP A 397 -4.59 -15.30 -11.47
N SER A 398 -3.30 -14.99 -11.59
CA SER A 398 -2.21 -15.91 -11.26
C SER A 398 -1.01 -15.18 -10.66
N PRO A 399 -1.11 -14.70 -9.39
CA PRO A 399 -0.06 -13.91 -8.74
C PRO A 399 1.36 -14.51 -8.81
N ASN A 400 1.49 -15.84 -8.73
CA ASN A 400 2.79 -16.52 -8.75
C ASN A 400 3.55 -16.27 -10.08
N CYS A 401 2.87 -15.91 -11.16
CA CYS A 401 3.51 -15.59 -12.45
C CYS A 401 4.42 -14.35 -12.37
N LEU A 402 4.17 -13.46 -11.41
CA LEU A 402 5.00 -12.29 -11.12
C LEU A 402 5.68 -12.38 -9.73
N GLY A 403 5.72 -13.58 -9.14
CA GLY A 403 6.41 -13.84 -7.88
C GLY A 403 5.67 -13.40 -6.62
N ALA A 404 4.35 -13.14 -6.72
CA ALA A 404 3.48 -12.88 -5.58
C ALA A 404 2.74 -14.17 -5.13
N PRO A 405 2.39 -14.33 -3.85
CA PRO A 405 1.59 -15.46 -3.37
C PRO A 405 0.15 -15.41 -3.91
N ALA A 406 -0.40 -16.57 -4.31
CA ALA A 406 -1.82 -16.72 -4.66
C ALA A 406 -2.66 -17.29 -3.50
N ARG A 407 -2.02 -17.78 -2.43
CA ARG A 407 -2.62 -18.14 -1.14
C ARG A 407 -1.72 -17.81 0.03
N THR A 408 -2.28 -17.69 1.23
CA THR A 408 -1.53 -17.30 2.43
C THR A 408 -0.34 -18.22 2.73
N THR A 409 -0.43 -19.54 2.49
CA THR A 409 0.66 -20.49 2.78
C THR A 409 1.67 -20.69 1.64
N ASP A 410 1.61 -19.88 0.58
CA ASP A 410 2.56 -20.00 -0.53
C ASP A 410 4.00 -19.68 -0.11
N PRO A 411 5.00 -20.38 -0.67
CA PRO A 411 6.41 -20.06 -0.46
C PRO A 411 6.79 -18.63 -0.89
N GLU A 412 6.02 -18.03 -1.81
CA GLU A 412 6.19 -16.66 -2.28
C GLU A 412 5.68 -15.60 -1.28
N TYR A 413 5.04 -16.01 -0.18
CA TYR A 413 4.57 -15.08 0.85
C TYR A 413 5.74 -14.27 1.44
N HIS A 414 5.58 -12.96 1.50
CA HIS A 414 6.61 -12.06 1.97
C HIS A 414 6.62 -11.97 3.51
N CYS A 415 7.71 -12.44 4.13
CA CYS A 415 7.89 -12.51 5.58
C CYS A 415 8.86 -11.45 6.16
N ALA A 416 9.16 -10.37 5.44
CA ALA A 416 10.09 -9.32 5.90
C ALA A 416 9.38 -7.96 6.04
N ALA A 417 9.97 -7.05 6.80
CA ALA A 417 9.43 -5.71 7.03
C ALA A 417 9.57 -4.76 5.82
N THR A 418 10.32 -5.15 4.79
CA THR A 418 10.42 -4.38 3.54
C THR A 418 9.06 -4.27 2.86
N ASP A 419 8.87 -3.24 2.03
CA ASP A 419 7.58 -3.03 1.34
C ASP A 419 6.40 -2.94 2.33
N GLY A 420 6.62 -2.30 3.49
CA GLY A 420 5.62 -2.22 4.55
C GLY A 420 5.16 -3.59 5.06
N GLY A 421 6.01 -4.62 5.06
CA GLY A 421 5.56 -5.98 5.37
C GLY A 421 5.05 -6.76 4.15
N GLY A 422 5.46 -6.36 2.94
CA GLY A 422 5.07 -6.97 1.68
C GLY A 422 3.67 -6.59 1.21
N VAL A 423 3.25 -5.34 1.37
CA VAL A 423 1.88 -4.90 1.02
C VAL A 423 1.57 -5.12 -0.45
N HIS A 424 2.49 -4.81 -1.37
CA HIS A 424 2.28 -4.99 -2.81
C HIS A 424 2.47 -6.44 -3.26
N VAL A 425 3.19 -7.24 -2.47
CA VAL A 425 3.45 -8.65 -2.77
C VAL A 425 2.30 -9.52 -2.25
N ASN A 426 2.00 -9.42 -0.96
CA ASN A 426 1.00 -10.25 -0.29
C ASN A 426 -0.43 -9.90 -0.71
N SER A 427 -0.67 -8.76 -1.36
CA SER A 427 -1.97 -8.40 -1.96
C SER A 427 -2.42 -9.42 -3.02
N GLY A 428 -1.48 -10.19 -3.60
CA GLY A 428 -1.78 -11.31 -4.50
C GLY A 428 -2.80 -12.31 -3.94
N VAL A 429 -2.80 -12.55 -2.62
CA VAL A 429 -3.73 -13.48 -1.96
C VAL A 429 -5.19 -13.00 -2.05
N PRO A 430 -5.57 -11.83 -1.49
CA PRO A 430 -6.92 -11.30 -1.64
C PRO A 430 -7.28 -10.90 -3.08
N ASN A 431 -6.31 -10.52 -3.92
CA ASN A 431 -6.51 -10.28 -5.35
C ASN A 431 -7.03 -11.55 -6.06
N HIS A 432 -6.35 -12.67 -5.82
CA HIS A 432 -6.76 -13.95 -6.39
C HIS A 432 -8.11 -14.42 -5.86
N ALA A 433 -8.42 -14.12 -4.59
CA ALA A 433 -9.74 -14.40 -4.02
C ALA A 433 -10.85 -13.68 -4.78
N PHE A 434 -10.65 -12.39 -5.09
CA PHE A 434 -11.63 -11.60 -5.83
C PHE A 434 -11.78 -12.08 -7.28
N ALA A 435 -10.67 -12.33 -7.98
CA ALA A 435 -10.68 -12.81 -9.36
C ALA A 435 -11.41 -14.17 -9.47
N LEU A 436 -11.11 -15.12 -8.57
CA LEU A 436 -11.82 -16.40 -8.49
C LEU A 436 -13.31 -16.24 -8.17
N LEU A 437 -13.66 -15.30 -7.29
CA LEU A 437 -15.05 -15.05 -6.93
C LEU A 437 -15.85 -14.48 -8.11
N ALA A 438 -15.27 -13.51 -8.82
CA ALA A 438 -15.91 -12.86 -9.97
C ALA A 438 -16.07 -13.84 -11.15
N ASP A 439 -14.99 -14.51 -11.55
CA ASP A 439 -14.92 -15.25 -12.81
C ASP A 439 -15.07 -16.78 -12.65
N GLY A 440 -14.95 -17.27 -11.43
CA GLY A 440 -14.88 -18.70 -11.13
C GLY A 440 -13.52 -19.30 -11.48
N GLY A 441 -13.28 -20.54 -11.05
CA GLY A 441 -12.02 -21.23 -11.31
C GLY A 441 -11.80 -22.44 -10.42
N HIS A 442 -10.75 -23.19 -10.72
CA HIS A 442 -10.25 -24.24 -9.84
C HIS A 442 -8.86 -23.87 -9.32
N PHE A 443 -8.75 -23.73 -8.00
CA PHE A 443 -7.49 -23.41 -7.33
C PHE A 443 -7.44 -24.12 -5.98
N ASN A 444 -6.25 -24.64 -5.63
CA ASN A 444 -5.99 -25.28 -4.34
C ASN A 444 -7.06 -26.33 -3.91
N GLY A 445 -7.50 -27.17 -4.85
CA GLY A 445 -8.51 -28.21 -4.60
C GLY A 445 -9.94 -27.69 -4.39
N ARG A 446 -10.20 -26.41 -4.64
CA ARG A 446 -11.53 -25.78 -4.58
C ARG A 446 -11.99 -25.37 -5.97
N THR A 447 -13.27 -25.57 -6.25
CA THR A 447 -13.92 -25.05 -7.47
C THR A 447 -14.89 -23.96 -7.08
N VAL A 448 -14.75 -22.78 -7.68
CA VAL A 448 -15.62 -21.63 -7.54
C VAL A 448 -16.42 -21.46 -8.84
N ALA A 449 -17.74 -21.50 -8.75
CA ALA A 449 -18.63 -21.08 -9.82
C ALA A 449 -18.79 -19.55 -9.70
N GLY A 450 -18.10 -18.78 -10.54
CA GLY A 450 -18.04 -17.33 -10.44
C GLY A 450 -19.41 -16.69 -10.28
N ILE A 451 -19.52 -15.73 -9.36
CA ILE A 451 -20.79 -15.05 -9.04
C ILE A 451 -20.99 -13.79 -9.91
N GLY A 452 -19.98 -13.44 -10.71
CA GLY A 452 -19.94 -12.26 -11.57
C GLY A 452 -19.48 -11.00 -10.84
N LEU A 453 -18.82 -10.12 -11.60
CA LEU A 453 -18.18 -8.91 -11.10
C LEU A 453 -19.11 -8.00 -10.28
N ALA A 454 -20.35 -7.78 -10.73
CA ALA A 454 -21.30 -6.91 -10.01
C ALA A 454 -21.63 -7.43 -8.61
N LYS A 455 -21.78 -8.75 -8.42
CA LYS A 455 -22.05 -9.32 -7.09
C LYS A 455 -20.80 -9.31 -6.21
N ALA A 456 -19.63 -9.61 -6.78
CA ALA A 456 -18.37 -9.57 -6.07
C ALA A 456 -18.04 -8.14 -5.57
N ALA A 457 -18.21 -7.12 -6.43
CA ALA A 457 -18.06 -5.72 -6.09
C ALA A 457 -18.97 -5.29 -4.92
N GLN A 458 -20.24 -5.71 -4.91
CA GLN A 458 -21.16 -5.40 -3.81
C GLN A 458 -20.70 -5.99 -2.46
N LEU A 459 -20.18 -7.21 -2.46
CA LEU A 459 -19.64 -7.85 -1.25
C LEU A 459 -18.41 -7.12 -0.71
N TYR A 460 -17.48 -6.78 -1.61
CA TYR A 460 -16.24 -6.08 -1.25
C TYR A 460 -16.53 -4.66 -0.78
N TRP A 461 -17.41 -3.92 -1.46
CA TRP A 461 -17.81 -2.58 -1.05
C TRP A 461 -18.47 -2.56 0.33
N ARG A 462 -19.33 -3.54 0.63
CA ARG A 462 -19.92 -3.64 1.97
C ARG A 462 -18.90 -4.06 3.03
N ALA A 463 -17.98 -4.97 2.71
CA ALA A 463 -16.91 -5.33 3.64
C ALA A 463 -16.06 -4.10 3.97
N GLN A 464 -15.69 -3.34 2.94
CA GLN A 464 -14.94 -2.09 3.03
C GLN A 464 -15.65 -1.07 3.93
N THR A 465 -16.92 -0.76 3.65
CA THR A 465 -17.63 0.36 4.29
C THR A 465 -18.30 0.06 5.63
N VAL A 466 -18.46 -1.22 6.01
CA VAL A 466 -19.23 -1.61 7.20
C VAL A 466 -18.43 -2.39 8.23
N TYR A 467 -17.51 -3.26 7.81
CA TYR A 467 -16.94 -4.27 8.70
C TYR A 467 -15.44 -4.14 8.92
N GLN A 468 -14.70 -3.69 7.92
CA GLN A 468 -13.27 -3.51 8.10
C GLN A 468 -12.94 -2.33 8.99
N VAL A 469 -11.81 -2.45 9.67
CA VAL A 469 -11.24 -1.45 10.57
C VAL A 469 -9.75 -1.30 10.24
N PRO A 470 -9.05 -0.28 10.79
CA PRO A 470 -7.68 0.01 10.39
C PRO A 470 -6.71 -1.17 10.53
N THR A 471 -6.92 -2.05 11.50
CA THR A 471 -6.05 -3.20 11.79
C THR A 471 -6.51 -4.52 11.18
N SER A 472 -7.55 -4.55 10.34
CA SER A 472 -8.10 -5.80 9.82
C SER A 472 -7.05 -6.61 9.06
N ASP A 473 -6.97 -7.90 9.37
CA ASP A 473 -6.09 -8.88 8.71
C ASP A 473 -6.85 -9.75 7.68
N PHE A 474 -6.20 -10.75 7.09
CA PHE A 474 -6.86 -11.61 6.09
C PHE A 474 -8.01 -12.44 6.67
N ALA A 475 -7.93 -12.86 7.93
CA ALA A 475 -9.00 -13.60 8.58
C ALA A 475 -10.20 -12.67 8.86
N ASP A 476 -9.93 -11.44 9.33
CA ASP A 476 -10.94 -10.41 9.49
C ASP A 476 -11.63 -10.08 8.16
N HIS A 477 -10.86 -9.98 7.06
CA HIS A 477 -11.42 -9.77 5.72
C HIS A 477 -12.36 -10.91 5.30
N ALA A 478 -11.96 -12.16 5.55
CA ALA A 478 -12.81 -13.32 5.27
C ALA A 478 -14.13 -13.30 6.07
N ASP A 479 -14.07 -12.85 7.33
CA ASP A 479 -15.24 -12.70 8.19
C ASP A 479 -16.11 -11.51 7.76
N ALA A 480 -15.50 -10.38 7.39
CA ALA A 480 -16.16 -9.20 6.84
C ALA A 480 -16.93 -9.52 5.55
N LEU A 481 -16.33 -10.25 4.61
CA LEU A 481 -17.00 -10.70 3.38
C LEU A 481 -18.17 -11.64 3.69
N THR A 482 -17.99 -12.55 4.67
CA THR A 482 -19.04 -13.48 5.08
C THR A 482 -20.24 -12.74 5.69
N ALA A 483 -19.98 -11.73 6.53
CA ALA A 483 -21.00 -10.86 7.11
C ALA A 483 -21.69 -10.01 6.02
N SER A 484 -20.94 -9.44 5.08
CA SER A 484 -21.48 -8.72 3.93
C SER A 484 -22.43 -9.57 3.08
N CYS A 485 -22.11 -10.86 2.87
CA CYS A 485 -23.00 -11.74 2.13
C CYS A 485 -24.31 -12.01 2.88
N ALA A 486 -24.25 -12.15 4.21
CA ALA A 486 -25.44 -12.31 5.03
C ALA A 486 -26.36 -11.09 4.98
N ASP A 487 -25.79 -9.89 5.02
CA ASP A 487 -26.53 -8.64 4.97
C ASP A 487 -27.20 -8.37 3.62
N LEU A 488 -26.52 -8.67 2.52
CA LEU A 488 -26.98 -8.36 1.16
C LEU A 488 -27.87 -9.45 0.55
N LEU A 489 -28.05 -10.58 1.25
CA LEU A 489 -28.74 -11.76 0.75
C LEU A 489 -30.20 -11.44 0.35
N GLY A 490 -30.54 -11.70 -0.91
CA GLY A 490 -31.90 -11.49 -1.43
C GLY A 490 -32.29 -10.04 -1.69
N LEU A 491 -31.39 -9.07 -1.47
CA LEU A 491 -31.65 -7.66 -1.77
C LEU A 491 -31.42 -7.34 -3.26
N PRO A 492 -32.17 -6.38 -3.84
CA PRO A 492 -31.84 -5.81 -5.14
C PRO A 492 -30.64 -4.86 -4.99
N LEU A 493 -29.53 -5.18 -5.64
CA LEU A 493 -28.28 -4.44 -5.55
C LEU A 493 -28.01 -3.73 -6.88
N PRO A 494 -27.59 -2.45 -6.87
CA PRO A 494 -27.23 -1.77 -8.11
C PRO A 494 -26.06 -2.47 -8.79
N ASP A 495 -26.08 -2.53 -10.12
CA ASP A 495 -24.88 -2.91 -10.88
C ASP A 495 -24.05 -1.63 -11.10
N PRO A 496 -22.88 -1.49 -10.47
CA PRO A 496 -22.10 -0.25 -10.55
C PRO A 496 -21.59 0.05 -11.96
N ARG A 497 -21.71 -0.91 -12.89
CA ARG A 497 -21.35 -0.80 -14.31
C ARG A 497 -22.49 -0.22 -15.17
N GLY A 498 -23.61 0.19 -14.54
CA GLY A 498 -24.80 0.69 -15.23
C GLY A 498 -25.75 -0.39 -15.77
N GLY A 499 -25.52 -1.66 -15.40
CA GLY A 499 -26.38 -2.80 -15.75
C GLY A 499 -27.68 -2.88 -14.94
N ALA A 500 -28.47 -3.93 -15.19
CA ALA A 500 -29.65 -4.22 -14.38
C ALA A 500 -29.25 -4.64 -12.96
N ALA A 501 -30.08 -4.29 -11.97
CA ALA A 501 -29.83 -4.69 -10.59
C ALA A 501 -29.64 -6.21 -10.44
N VAL A 502 -28.69 -6.60 -9.61
CA VAL A 502 -28.34 -8.00 -9.32
C VAL A 502 -28.84 -8.40 -7.93
N THR A 503 -28.94 -9.70 -7.66
CA THR A 503 -29.33 -10.23 -6.36
C THR A 503 -28.40 -11.35 -5.95
N LEU A 504 -27.89 -11.27 -4.72
CA LEU A 504 -27.10 -12.34 -4.09
C LEU A 504 -28.03 -13.46 -3.60
N SER A 505 -27.63 -14.69 -3.88
CA SER A 505 -28.29 -15.91 -3.44
C SER A 505 -27.44 -16.67 -2.43
N ALA A 506 -28.05 -17.64 -1.73
CA ALA A 506 -27.31 -18.51 -0.81
C ALA A 506 -26.24 -19.34 -1.53
N ALA A 507 -26.46 -19.66 -2.81
CA ALA A 507 -25.46 -20.33 -3.63
C ALA A 507 -24.25 -19.41 -3.89
N ASP A 508 -24.47 -18.12 -4.14
CA ASP A 508 -23.36 -17.15 -4.31
C ASP A 508 -22.52 -17.05 -3.02
N CYS A 509 -23.16 -16.99 -1.84
CA CYS A 509 -22.42 -16.98 -0.56
C CYS A 509 -21.62 -18.27 -0.32
N ALA A 510 -22.09 -19.42 -0.83
CA ALA A 510 -21.31 -20.66 -0.77
C ALA A 510 -20.06 -20.58 -1.66
N GLN A 511 -20.14 -19.91 -2.82
CA GLN A 511 -19.00 -19.69 -3.71
C GLN A 511 -17.98 -18.72 -3.10
N LEU A 512 -18.43 -17.69 -2.40
CA LEU A 512 -17.57 -16.85 -1.56
C LEU A 512 -16.78 -17.69 -0.55
N GLY A 513 -17.45 -18.60 0.16
CA GLY A 513 -16.77 -19.52 1.09
C GLY A 513 -15.73 -20.42 0.41
N HIS A 514 -15.97 -20.83 -0.85
CA HIS A 514 -14.99 -21.58 -1.63
C HIS A 514 -13.79 -20.73 -2.05
N ALA A 515 -13.98 -19.48 -2.49
CA ALA A 515 -12.90 -18.58 -2.85
C ALA A 515 -12.00 -18.26 -1.65
N ILE A 516 -12.60 -17.88 -0.52
CA ILE A 516 -11.89 -17.65 0.76
C ILE A 516 -11.05 -18.87 1.16
N ALA A 517 -11.61 -20.07 1.03
CA ALA A 517 -10.89 -21.30 1.37
C ALA A 517 -9.83 -21.70 0.34
N ALA A 518 -9.97 -21.29 -0.92
CA ALA A 518 -9.01 -21.59 -1.99
C ALA A 518 -7.69 -20.84 -1.76
N VAL A 519 -7.78 -19.56 -1.40
CA VAL A 519 -6.63 -18.68 -1.14
C VAL A 519 -6.18 -18.68 0.33
N GLU A 520 -6.86 -19.43 1.18
CA GLU A 520 -6.48 -19.66 2.57
C GLU A 520 -6.41 -18.38 3.44
N LEU A 521 -7.33 -17.43 3.24
CA LEU A 521 -7.34 -16.16 4.00
C LEU A 521 -7.35 -16.35 5.54
N ARG A 522 -7.85 -17.48 6.05
CA ARG A 522 -7.87 -17.79 7.49
C ARG A 522 -6.70 -18.66 7.97
N ALA A 523 -5.77 -19.02 7.08
CA ALA A 523 -4.58 -19.76 7.47
C ALA A 523 -3.49 -18.80 7.96
N PRO A 524 -2.62 -19.22 8.90
CA PRO A 524 -1.44 -18.44 9.24
C PRO A 524 -0.43 -18.46 8.08
N PRO A 525 0.34 -17.38 7.88
CA PRO A 525 1.40 -17.35 6.87
C PRO A 525 2.57 -18.29 7.25
N PRO A 526 3.40 -18.71 6.27
CA PRO A 526 4.51 -19.63 6.49
C PRO A 526 5.75 -18.90 7.02
N CYS A 527 5.55 -17.96 7.94
CA CYS A 527 6.58 -17.08 8.48
C CYS A 527 6.84 -17.41 9.95
N ASP A 528 8.11 -17.38 10.34
CA ASP A 528 8.55 -17.49 11.73
C ASP A 528 8.53 -16.10 12.39
N PHE A 529 7.36 -15.45 12.42
CA PHE A 529 7.21 -14.12 13.00
C PHE A 529 7.35 -14.16 14.53
N GLU A 530 8.08 -13.20 15.07
CA GLU A 530 8.29 -13.07 16.52
C GLU A 530 7.48 -11.91 17.13
N PRO A 531 6.99 -12.05 18.36
CA PRO A 531 6.33 -10.96 19.06
C PRO A 531 7.32 -9.89 19.49
N LEU A 532 6.86 -8.64 19.55
CA LEU A 532 7.63 -7.49 20.02
C LEU A 532 8.14 -7.71 21.45
N LEU A 533 7.28 -8.29 22.28
CA LEU A 533 7.55 -8.65 23.67
C LEU A 533 7.56 -10.16 23.80
N ALA A 534 8.71 -10.72 24.17
CA ALA A 534 8.86 -12.17 24.29
C ALA A 534 7.91 -12.70 25.40
N PRO A 535 7.18 -13.81 25.13
CA PRO A 535 6.34 -14.45 26.13
C PRO A 535 7.20 -15.24 27.12
N GLY A 536 6.57 -15.71 28.21
CA GLY A 536 7.21 -16.69 29.10
C GLY A 536 8.38 -16.13 29.92
N ALA A 537 8.18 -14.95 30.52
CA ALA A 537 9.19 -14.32 31.36
C ALA A 537 9.77 -15.28 32.42
N PRO A 538 11.11 -15.30 32.59
CA PRO A 538 11.76 -16.16 33.57
C PRO A 538 11.41 -15.74 35.00
N SER A 539 11.78 -16.58 35.98
CA SER A 539 11.68 -16.23 37.41
C SER A 539 12.36 -14.89 37.67
N SER A 540 11.61 -13.96 38.28
CA SER A 540 12.15 -12.65 38.62
C SER A 540 13.20 -12.73 39.72
N CYS A 541 13.38 -13.84 40.42
CA CYS A 541 14.39 -13.98 41.47
C CYS A 541 15.35 -15.17 41.23
N GLY A 542 15.28 -15.81 40.07
CA GLY A 542 16.05 -17.03 39.80
C GLY A 542 15.68 -18.13 40.79
N ALA A 543 16.65 -18.56 41.59
CA ALA A 543 16.48 -19.56 42.64
C ALA A 543 15.99 -18.99 43.98
N ASP A 544 16.06 -17.67 44.17
CA ASP A 544 15.58 -17.00 45.38
C ASP A 544 14.04 -16.84 45.35
N GLU A 545 13.45 -16.67 46.52
CA GLU A 545 12.00 -16.45 46.68
C GLU A 545 11.64 -14.98 46.40
N GLU A 546 10.54 -14.77 45.67
CA GLU A 546 10.00 -13.46 45.30
C GLU A 546 9.02 -12.97 46.37
N PHE A 547 9.27 -11.78 46.92
CA PHE A 547 8.37 -11.13 47.86
C PHE A 547 7.88 -9.79 47.31
N VAL A 548 6.56 -9.65 47.19
CA VAL A 548 5.92 -8.43 46.69
C VAL A 548 5.92 -7.34 47.76
N VAL A 549 6.60 -6.24 47.49
CA VAL A 549 6.66 -5.05 48.34
C VAL A 549 5.46 -4.14 48.06
N SER A 550 5.16 -3.96 46.78
CA SER A 550 4.03 -3.14 46.31
C SER A 550 3.50 -3.70 44.99
N ALA A 551 2.20 -3.57 44.77
CA ALA A 551 1.54 -4.01 43.55
C ALA A 551 0.44 -3.02 43.14
N SER A 552 0.37 -2.71 41.86
CA SER A 552 -0.68 -1.93 41.21
C SER A 552 -1.25 -2.74 40.06
N SER A 553 -2.33 -3.48 40.32
CA SER A 553 -3.05 -4.26 39.29
C SER A 553 -4.19 -3.48 38.63
N PHE A 554 -4.40 -2.23 39.04
CA PHE A 554 -5.45 -1.33 38.57
C PHE A 554 -6.92 -1.80 38.65
N GLU A 555 -7.22 -3.02 39.10
CA GLU A 555 -8.60 -3.55 39.10
C GLU A 555 -9.59 -2.80 39.99
N SER A 556 -9.13 -2.23 41.10
CA SER A 556 -9.97 -1.46 42.02
C SER A 556 -9.93 0.06 41.80
N GLY A 557 -9.23 0.52 40.77
CA GLY A 557 -9.05 1.95 40.45
C GLY A 557 -7.58 2.34 40.24
N ALA A 558 -7.31 3.63 40.09
CA ALA A 558 -5.98 4.16 39.75
C ALA A 558 -4.92 4.01 40.85
N GLY A 559 -5.27 3.64 42.09
CA GLY A 559 -4.29 3.34 43.14
C GLY A 559 -3.33 4.49 43.50
N GLY A 560 -3.70 5.74 43.23
CA GLY A 560 -2.85 6.92 43.44
C GLY A 560 -1.94 7.28 42.25
N TRP A 561 -2.02 6.55 41.14
CA TRP A 561 -1.35 6.90 39.90
C TRP A 561 -2.02 8.12 39.24
N THR A 562 -1.21 8.99 38.65
CA THR A 562 -1.69 10.24 38.04
C THR A 562 -1.23 10.35 36.60
N ALA A 563 -2.18 10.63 35.71
CA ALA A 563 -1.91 10.94 34.30
C ALA A 563 -1.73 12.45 34.11
N SER A 564 -0.82 12.82 33.22
CA SER A 564 -0.62 14.19 32.74
C SER A 564 0.05 14.17 31.36
N ARG A 565 0.42 15.34 30.83
CA ARG A 565 1.13 15.46 29.57
C ARG A 565 2.16 16.59 29.63
N ARG A 566 3.16 16.53 28.76
CA ARG A 566 4.24 17.53 28.64
C ARG A 566 4.71 17.66 27.21
N ASP A 567 5.45 18.74 26.94
CA ASP A 567 6.15 18.99 25.68
C ASP A 567 5.23 18.88 24.45
N ILE A 568 3.99 19.35 24.59
CA ILE A 568 3.01 19.45 23.50
C ILE A 568 3.48 20.54 22.52
N ALA A 569 3.65 20.17 21.25
CA ALA A 569 4.17 21.05 20.22
C ALA A 569 3.24 22.24 19.94
N ASP A 570 1.95 21.98 19.67
CA ASP A 570 0.92 23.02 19.58
C ASP A 570 -0.27 22.75 20.52
N PRO A 571 -0.28 23.34 21.73
CA PRO A 571 -1.39 23.17 22.67
C PRO A 571 -2.75 23.70 22.18
N ALA A 572 -2.80 24.52 21.13
CA ALA A 572 -4.04 25.09 20.63
C ALA A 572 -4.82 24.11 19.75
N THR A 573 -4.12 23.21 19.06
CA THR A 573 -4.71 22.26 18.11
C THR A 573 -4.62 20.82 18.58
N PHE A 574 -3.62 20.49 19.42
CA PHE A 574 -3.43 19.15 19.99
C PHE A 574 -4.73 18.53 20.51
N ASP A 575 -5.12 17.42 19.90
CA ASP A 575 -6.24 16.59 20.31
C ASP A 575 -6.04 16.07 21.73
N PRO A 576 -6.86 16.51 22.70
CA PRO A 576 -6.59 16.22 24.09
C PRO A 576 -6.67 14.73 24.42
N ARG A 577 -5.51 14.13 24.69
CA ARG A 577 -5.36 12.75 25.16
C ARG A 577 -4.39 12.65 26.34
N ASP A 578 -4.62 11.66 27.20
CA ASP A 578 -3.78 11.31 28.36
C ASP A 578 -3.84 9.79 28.57
N TRP A 579 -2.94 9.28 29.40
CA TRP A 579 -3.07 7.92 29.94
C TRP A 579 -4.42 7.72 30.61
N THR A 580 -5.16 6.70 30.16
CA THR A 580 -6.50 6.42 30.65
C THR A 580 -6.60 4.99 31.16
N ARG A 581 -7.26 4.79 32.30
CA ARG A 581 -7.57 3.44 32.79
C ARG A 581 -8.75 2.87 32.00
N VAL A 582 -8.51 1.83 31.22
CA VAL A 582 -9.49 1.22 30.32
C VAL A 582 -9.79 -0.24 30.70
N ALA A 583 -10.93 -0.75 30.25
CA ALA A 583 -11.28 -2.16 30.25
C ALA A 583 -11.31 -2.69 28.81
N GLY A 584 -11.52 -4.00 28.61
CA GLY A 584 -11.58 -4.59 27.27
C GLY A 584 -10.19 -4.62 26.62
N LEU A 585 -9.25 -5.27 27.30
CA LEU A 585 -7.84 -5.22 26.93
C LEU A 585 -7.54 -6.07 25.69
N PRO A 586 -6.50 -5.72 24.91
CA PRO A 586 -6.07 -6.48 23.73
C PRO A 586 -5.82 -7.96 24.05
N GLY A 587 -6.03 -8.82 23.04
CA GLY A 587 -5.88 -10.28 23.18
C GLY A 587 -6.91 -10.94 24.11
N GLY A 588 -8.01 -10.24 24.43
CA GLY A 588 -9.05 -10.74 25.33
C GLY A 588 -8.63 -10.83 26.80
N ARG A 589 -7.54 -10.15 27.19
CA ARG A 589 -7.08 -10.11 28.57
C ARG A 589 -8.17 -9.48 29.47
N PRO A 590 -8.60 -10.15 30.55
CA PRO A 590 -9.61 -9.59 31.45
C PRO A 590 -9.01 -8.49 32.31
N GLY A 591 -9.87 -7.62 32.85
CA GLY A 591 -9.46 -6.62 33.84
C GLY A 591 -9.26 -5.22 33.26
N HIS A 592 -8.37 -4.46 33.90
CA HIS A 592 -8.11 -3.06 33.57
C HIS A 592 -6.62 -2.76 33.54
N ALA A 593 -6.23 -1.94 32.57
CA ALA A 593 -4.87 -1.44 32.44
C ALA A 593 -4.91 0.07 32.18
N PHE A 594 -3.77 0.73 32.38
CA PHE A 594 -3.59 2.08 31.85
C PHE A 594 -3.18 2.00 30.38
N PHE A 595 -3.77 2.86 29.55
CA PHE A 595 -3.57 2.93 28.11
C PHE A 595 -3.16 4.33 27.68
N ALA A 596 -2.06 4.44 26.96
CA ALA A 596 -1.64 5.61 26.19
C ALA A 596 -1.99 5.38 24.72
N PRO A 597 -2.90 6.19 24.14
CA PRO A 597 -3.26 6.06 22.73
C PRO A 597 -2.17 6.59 21.80
N ASP A 598 -2.02 5.90 20.66
CA ASP A 598 -1.18 6.26 19.50
C ASP A 598 -2.05 6.47 18.25
N PRO A 599 -2.89 7.53 18.23
CA PRO A 599 -3.84 7.74 17.15
C PRO A 599 -3.16 8.30 15.91
N ARG A 600 -3.73 8.01 14.73
CA ARG A 600 -3.47 8.80 13.53
C ARG A 600 -4.42 10.00 13.51
N ASN A 601 -3.94 11.14 13.99
CA ASN A 601 -4.69 12.39 14.12
C ASN A 601 -3.81 13.59 13.74
N GLY A 602 -4.42 14.76 13.51
CA GLY A 602 -3.71 15.91 12.96
C GLY A 602 -3.68 15.96 11.42
N GLU A 603 -3.12 17.05 10.87
CA GLU A 603 -3.06 17.30 9.43
C GLU A 603 -1.77 16.72 8.83
N CYS A 604 -1.81 15.45 8.42
CA CYS A 604 -0.66 14.76 7.83
C CYS A 604 -0.18 15.22 6.45
N ALA A 605 -0.70 16.35 5.95
CA ALA A 605 -0.24 16.93 4.71
C ALA A 605 1.09 17.67 4.96
N THR A 606 2.18 17.19 4.35
CA THR A 606 3.52 17.77 4.54
C THR A 606 3.51 19.26 4.21
N GLY A 607 3.79 20.08 5.22
CA GLY A 607 4.07 21.52 5.10
C GLY A 607 3.05 22.43 5.79
N GLN A 608 1.79 21.97 5.99
CA GLN A 608 0.86 22.70 6.83
C GLN A 608 1.20 22.41 8.29
N ARG A 609 1.99 23.28 8.92
CA ARG A 609 2.09 23.38 10.40
C ARG A 609 0.77 23.85 11.02
N GLY A 610 -0.35 23.25 10.62
CA GLY A 610 -1.70 23.60 11.07
C GLY A 610 -2.05 22.86 12.35
N ASP A 611 -1.79 21.55 12.39
CA ASP A 611 -2.14 20.68 13.50
C ASP A 611 -1.03 19.65 13.81
N ASP A 612 -0.14 20.00 14.75
CA ASP A 612 0.99 19.18 15.19
C ASP A 612 0.63 18.43 16.48
N GLU A 613 0.48 17.12 16.37
CA GLU A 613 0.08 16.22 17.44
C GLU A 613 1.26 15.68 18.26
N SER A 614 2.47 16.24 18.09
CA SER A 614 3.65 15.82 18.85
C SER A 614 3.51 16.17 20.34
N GLY A 615 3.81 15.20 21.21
CA GLY A 615 3.67 15.38 22.66
C GLY A 615 4.10 14.17 23.47
N VAL A 616 4.12 14.31 24.80
CA VAL A 616 4.42 13.19 25.71
C VAL A 616 3.30 12.98 26.71
N LEU A 617 2.71 11.79 26.70
CA LEU A 617 1.74 11.34 27.69
C LEU A 617 2.48 10.71 28.88
N VAL A 618 2.11 11.13 30.08
CA VAL A 618 2.85 10.81 31.30
C VAL A 618 1.95 10.09 32.30
N LEU A 619 2.38 8.93 32.79
CA LEU A 619 1.74 8.19 33.90
C LEU A 619 2.73 8.05 35.05
N GLU A 620 2.45 8.70 36.17
CA GLU A 620 3.31 8.69 37.37
C GLU A 620 2.76 7.82 38.48
N SER A 621 3.65 7.09 39.16
CA SER A 621 3.31 6.29 40.32
C SER A 621 3.23 7.12 41.61
N PRO A 622 2.54 6.61 42.65
CA PRO A 622 2.81 6.98 44.04
C PRO A 622 4.28 6.77 44.40
N GLU A 623 4.71 7.33 45.53
CA GLU A 623 6.05 7.10 46.08
C GLU A 623 6.21 5.63 46.53
N LEU A 624 7.30 5.01 46.09
CA LEU A 624 7.70 3.64 46.43
C LEU A 624 8.98 3.66 47.27
N VAL A 625 9.21 2.60 48.04
CA VAL A 625 10.40 2.44 48.89
C VAL A 625 11.00 1.06 48.67
N VAL A 626 12.32 1.01 48.42
CA VAL A 626 13.05 -0.26 48.36
C VAL A 626 13.34 -0.74 49.80
N PRO A 627 12.95 -1.96 50.20
CA PRO A 627 13.31 -2.49 51.50
C PRO A 627 14.83 -2.58 51.69
N VAL A 628 15.30 -2.26 52.90
CA VAL A 628 16.74 -2.24 53.21
C VAL A 628 17.36 -3.63 53.04
N GLY A 629 18.55 -3.69 52.44
CA GLY A 629 19.38 -4.89 52.40
C GLY A 629 18.94 -5.99 51.43
N ARG A 630 17.98 -5.71 50.52
CA ARG A 630 17.51 -6.70 49.53
C ARG A 630 17.63 -6.16 48.09
N PRO A 631 18.05 -7.00 47.13
CA PRO A 631 17.96 -6.63 45.72
C PRO A 631 16.48 -6.52 45.34
N ALA A 632 16.11 -5.38 44.74
CA ALA A 632 14.74 -5.12 44.31
C ALA A 632 14.64 -5.14 42.79
N ARG A 633 13.49 -5.59 42.30
CA ARG A 633 13.15 -5.61 40.89
C ARG A 633 11.78 -5.01 40.67
N LEU A 634 11.64 -4.30 39.56
CA LEU A 634 10.37 -3.82 39.06
C LEU A 634 9.89 -4.77 37.96
N LEU A 635 8.63 -5.17 38.05
CA LEU A 635 7.95 -5.98 37.05
C LEU A 635 6.73 -5.20 36.57
N PHE A 636 6.42 -5.27 35.28
CA PHE A 636 5.16 -4.77 34.75
C PHE A 636 4.77 -5.60 33.53
N GLU A 637 3.47 -5.87 33.39
CA GLU A 637 2.89 -6.43 32.18
C GLU A 637 2.59 -5.27 31.24
N HIS A 638 2.86 -5.44 29.96
CA HIS A 638 2.53 -4.43 28.96
C HIS A 638 2.26 -5.06 27.62
N TYR A 639 1.59 -4.28 26.79
CA TYR A 639 1.31 -4.56 25.38
C TYR A 639 1.62 -3.28 24.63
N ALA A 640 2.41 -3.36 23.56
CA ALA A 640 2.71 -2.22 22.70
C ALA A 640 2.37 -2.56 21.25
N ALA A 641 1.68 -1.63 20.60
CA ALA A 641 1.51 -1.56 19.16
C ALA A 641 1.58 -0.07 18.84
N THR A 642 2.75 0.41 18.41
CA THR A 642 3.07 1.85 18.24
C THR A 642 3.71 2.09 16.88
N GLU A 643 3.79 3.34 16.42
CA GLU A 643 4.50 3.65 15.18
C GLU A 643 5.98 3.31 15.32
N LYS A 644 6.45 2.32 14.53
CA LYS A 644 7.80 1.79 14.66
C LYS A 644 8.83 2.88 14.34
N ASP A 645 9.75 3.08 15.28
CA ASP A 645 10.90 3.99 15.19
C ASP A 645 10.53 5.48 15.35
N TRP A 646 9.26 5.85 15.32
CA TRP A 646 8.81 7.24 15.49
C TRP A 646 8.23 7.47 16.88
N ASP A 647 7.33 6.58 17.30
CA ASP A 647 6.53 6.71 18.53
C ASP A 647 6.80 5.56 19.48
N GLY A 648 6.82 5.85 20.78
CA GLY A 648 7.21 4.83 21.72
C GLY A 648 7.07 5.17 23.20
N GLY A 649 6.97 4.09 23.97
CA GLY A 649 6.86 4.12 25.42
C GLY A 649 8.20 3.90 26.11
N ASN A 650 8.53 4.70 27.13
CA ASN A 650 9.70 4.48 27.96
C ASN A 650 9.40 4.59 29.47
N LEU A 651 10.31 4.08 30.28
CA LEU A 651 10.23 4.09 31.74
C LEU A 651 11.33 4.97 32.33
N ARG A 652 10.93 5.91 33.18
CA ARG A 652 11.81 6.79 33.95
C ARG A 652 11.68 6.59 35.46
N LEU A 653 12.75 6.90 36.18
CA LEU A 653 12.82 6.90 37.64
C LEU A 653 13.19 8.29 38.17
N SER A 654 12.59 8.69 39.29
CA SER A 654 13.06 9.82 40.12
C SER A 654 13.35 9.30 41.51
N VAL A 655 14.61 9.41 41.94
CA VAL A 655 15.10 8.91 43.22
C VAL A 655 15.30 10.08 44.19
N ALA A 656 14.76 9.96 45.40
CA ALA A 656 14.81 10.99 46.44
C ALA A 656 14.36 12.39 45.97
N GLY A 657 13.42 12.46 45.02
CA GLY A 657 12.93 13.71 44.43
C GLY A 657 13.91 14.38 43.46
N GLY A 658 14.94 13.65 43.00
CA GLY A 658 15.88 14.09 41.96
C GLY A 658 15.23 14.18 40.56
N PRO A 659 16.02 14.56 39.54
CA PRO A 659 15.52 14.63 38.17
C PRO A 659 15.09 13.25 37.66
N TRP A 660 14.13 13.23 36.74
CA TRP A 660 13.72 12.03 36.04
C TRP A 660 14.85 11.53 35.14
N GLN A 661 15.17 10.24 35.27
CA GLN A 661 16.19 9.57 34.47
C GLN A 661 15.57 8.39 33.74
N LEU A 662 15.88 8.25 32.45
CA LEU A 662 15.51 7.07 31.67
C LEU A 662 16.16 5.82 32.27
N VAL A 663 15.38 4.76 32.46
CA VAL A 663 15.93 3.47 32.88
C VAL A 663 16.83 2.94 31.77
N PRO A 664 18.11 2.62 32.02
CA PRO A 664 19.00 2.14 30.97
C PRO A 664 18.61 0.73 30.50
N VAL A 665 18.78 0.45 29.20
CA VAL A 665 18.54 -0.89 28.60
C VAL A 665 19.21 -2.01 29.41
N GLY A 666 20.44 -1.77 29.90
CA GLY A 666 21.19 -2.76 30.69
C GLY A 666 20.59 -3.12 32.06
N ALA A 667 19.57 -2.38 32.53
CA ALA A 667 18.83 -2.73 33.74
C ALA A 667 17.73 -3.77 33.48
N PHE A 668 17.29 -3.95 32.25
CA PHE A 668 16.28 -4.94 31.90
C PHE A 668 16.90 -6.34 31.89
N ARG A 669 16.28 -7.25 32.62
CA ARG A 669 16.62 -8.69 32.68
C ARG A 669 15.80 -9.50 31.68
N PHE A 670 14.65 -8.99 31.27
CA PHE A 670 13.74 -9.61 30.31
C PHE A 670 12.85 -8.53 29.70
N ASN A 671 12.58 -8.62 28.39
CA ASN A 671 11.90 -7.62 27.56
C ASN A 671 12.43 -6.19 27.83
N ALA A 672 13.61 -5.91 27.29
CA ALA A 672 14.13 -4.54 27.25
C ALA A 672 13.45 -3.73 26.14
N TYR A 673 13.76 -2.43 26.05
CA TYR A 673 13.37 -1.59 24.92
C TYR A 673 13.74 -2.23 23.57
N THR A 674 12.91 -1.98 22.57
CA THR A 674 13.08 -2.50 21.21
C THR A 674 14.20 -1.76 20.48
N GLY A 675 14.47 -0.51 20.90
CA GLY A 675 15.58 0.31 20.44
C GLY A 675 15.32 1.80 20.66
N PRO A 676 16.22 2.66 20.17
CA PRO A 676 15.96 4.09 20.12
C PRO A 676 14.99 4.44 18.98
N THR A 677 14.11 5.40 19.23
CA THR A 677 13.38 6.07 18.14
C THR A 677 14.33 6.88 17.26
N PHE A 678 13.85 7.32 16.10
CA PHE A 678 14.56 8.21 15.21
C PHE A 678 14.96 9.49 15.93
N GLY A 679 16.15 9.97 15.59
CA GLY A 679 16.68 11.18 16.23
C GLY A 679 15.89 12.44 15.87
N PRO A 680 16.11 13.55 16.61
CA PRO A 680 15.35 14.81 16.45
C PRO A 680 15.48 15.50 15.08
N SER A 681 16.39 15.02 14.23
CA SER A 681 16.49 15.51 12.84
C SER A 681 15.51 14.85 11.88
N MET A 682 14.91 13.73 12.29
CA MET A 682 13.97 12.95 11.48
C MET A 682 12.57 12.93 12.09
N SER A 683 12.43 12.87 13.42
CA SER A 683 11.14 12.84 14.12
C SER A 683 10.90 14.10 14.96
N SER A 684 9.65 14.56 15.02
CA SER A 684 9.19 15.64 15.91
C SER A 684 8.84 15.16 17.32
N ASN A 685 8.85 13.84 17.57
CA ASN A 685 8.62 13.26 18.88
C ASN A 685 9.52 13.94 19.94
N PRO A 686 8.97 14.49 21.03
CA PRO A 686 9.80 15.16 22.04
C PRO A 686 10.83 14.23 22.72
N ASN A 687 10.61 12.91 22.68
CA ASN A 687 11.54 11.88 23.14
C ASN A 687 12.39 11.28 22.00
N ALA A 688 12.47 11.91 20.82
CA ALA A 688 13.23 11.44 19.65
C ALA A 688 14.69 11.10 20.00
N GLY A 689 15.11 9.89 19.62
CA GLY A 689 16.47 9.37 19.87
C GLY A 689 16.66 8.70 21.23
N GLU A 690 15.64 8.67 22.08
CA GLU A 690 15.66 7.91 23.33
C GLU A 690 15.25 6.45 23.11
N GLU A 691 15.74 5.55 23.98
CA GLU A 691 15.34 4.15 24.01
C GLU A 691 13.85 4.02 24.41
N ALA A 692 13.10 3.23 23.65
CA ALA A 692 11.67 3.04 23.85
C ALA A 692 11.20 1.63 23.42
N PHE A 693 10.01 1.25 23.88
CA PHE A 693 9.21 0.19 23.27
C PHE A 693 8.45 0.82 22.11
N HIS A 694 8.83 0.47 20.88
CA HIS A 694 8.21 0.97 19.66
C HIS A 694 7.99 -0.14 18.61
N GLY A 695 6.89 -0.06 17.87
CA GLY A 695 6.50 -1.03 16.84
C GLY A 695 5.42 -2.01 17.28
N THR A 696 5.29 -3.11 16.54
CA THR A 696 4.24 -4.13 16.66
C THR A 696 4.86 -5.53 16.63
N ASP A 697 4.08 -6.58 16.88
CA ASP A 697 4.50 -7.95 16.60
C ASP A 697 4.77 -8.11 15.09
N GLU A 698 5.79 -8.89 14.72
CA GLU A 698 6.09 -9.11 13.30
C GLU A 698 4.89 -9.73 12.56
N GLY A 699 4.64 -9.28 11.33
CA GLY A 699 3.49 -9.75 10.55
C GLY A 699 2.14 -9.21 11.00
N SER A 700 2.08 -8.30 11.99
CA SER A 700 0.83 -7.76 12.52
C SER A 700 0.90 -6.25 12.79
N ASN A 701 -0.25 -5.59 12.77
CA ASN A 701 -0.41 -4.21 13.28
C ASN A 701 -0.73 -4.18 14.77
N SER A 702 -0.80 -5.35 15.38
CA SER A 702 -1.10 -5.53 16.79
C SER A 702 0.15 -6.04 17.52
N GLY A 703 0.07 -6.15 18.83
CA GLY A 703 1.14 -6.67 19.68
C GLY A 703 0.66 -7.88 20.46
N SER A 704 1.53 -8.33 21.36
CA SER A 704 1.21 -9.34 22.37
C SER A 704 1.55 -8.84 23.76
N TRP A 705 0.88 -9.39 24.78
CA TRP A 705 1.21 -9.10 26.17
C TRP A 705 2.53 -9.78 26.56
N GLY A 706 3.43 -9.00 27.14
CA GLY A 706 4.67 -9.48 27.71
C GLY A 706 4.98 -8.81 29.06
N ARG A 707 5.84 -9.45 29.83
CA ARG A 707 6.36 -8.88 31.09
C ARG A 707 7.72 -8.29 30.87
N SER A 708 7.95 -7.09 31.36
CA SER A 708 9.28 -6.52 31.54
C SER A 708 9.79 -6.77 32.97
N ILE A 709 11.07 -7.09 33.12
CA ILE A 709 11.74 -7.25 34.42
C ILE A 709 12.93 -6.30 34.49
N VAL A 710 12.89 -5.32 35.38
CA VAL A 710 13.95 -4.33 35.58
C VAL A 710 14.66 -4.57 36.91
N ASP A 711 15.98 -4.69 36.87
CA ASP A 711 16.83 -4.75 38.05
C ASP A 711 17.11 -3.33 38.57
N LEU A 712 16.68 -3.04 39.80
CA LEU A 712 16.87 -1.72 40.40
C LEU A 712 18.22 -1.59 41.12
N VAL A 713 19.01 -2.66 41.19
CA VAL A 713 20.34 -2.63 41.82
C VAL A 713 21.24 -1.65 41.07
N GLY A 714 21.72 -0.63 41.80
CA GLY A 714 22.56 0.43 41.25
C GLY A 714 21.78 1.62 40.66
N LEU A 715 20.45 1.52 40.54
CA LEU A 715 19.56 2.62 40.16
C LEU A 715 18.90 3.28 41.36
N VAL A 716 18.47 2.48 42.34
CA VAL A 716 17.84 2.95 43.59
C VAL A 716 18.51 2.26 44.76
N ALA A 717 19.05 3.01 45.73
CA ALA A 717 19.70 2.40 46.87
C ALA A 717 18.66 1.81 47.85
N PRO A 718 18.98 0.72 48.58
CA PRO A 718 18.07 0.18 49.59
C PRO A 718 17.70 1.22 50.65
N GLY A 719 16.40 1.32 50.96
CA GLY A 719 15.84 2.31 51.88
C GLY A 719 15.49 3.65 51.23
N GLU A 720 15.85 3.89 49.97
CA GLU A 720 15.49 5.12 49.26
C GLU A 720 14.04 5.13 48.77
N ARG A 721 13.48 6.34 48.75
CA ARG A 721 12.19 6.64 48.15
C ARG A 721 12.40 6.96 46.67
N PHE A 722 11.52 6.47 45.82
CA PHE A 722 11.55 6.77 44.39
C PHE A 722 10.15 6.76 43.78
N ARG A 723 10.03 7.26 42.56
CA ARG A 723 8.80 7.18 41.75
C ARG A 723 9.12 6.64 40.37
N LEU A 724 8.10 6.02 39.77
CA LEU A 724 8.09 5.57 38.39
C LEU A 724 7.35 6.58 37.54
N ARG A 725 7.77 6.70 36.28
CA ARG A 725 7.03 7.42 35.25
C ARG A 725 7.08 6.62 33.95
N PHE A 726 5.93 6.22 33.44
CA PHE A 726 5.80 5.72 32.08
C PHE A 726 5.51 6.93 31.18
N GLU A 727 6.38 7.18 30.21
CA GLU A 727 6.20 8.23 29.21
C GLU A 727 5.91 7.60 27.85
N PHE A 728 4.92 8.09 27.13
CA PHE A 728 4.65 7.74 25.75
C PHE A 728 4.82 8.99 24.90
N GLY A 729 5.84 9.02 24.04
CA GLY A 729 6.09 10.14 23.14
C GLY A 729 5.50 9.85 21.77
N SER A 730 4.76 10.81 21.21
CA SER A 730 4.24 10.78 19.86
C SER A 730 4.82 11.90 18.99
N ASP A 731 4.90 11.66 17.69
CA ASP A 731 5.33 12.59 16.68
C ASP A 731 4.14 13.33 16.02
N TYR A 732 4.37 13.92 14.85
CA TYR A 732 3.53 14.93 14.22
C TYR A 732 2.07 14.51 13.99
N CYS A 733 1.79 13.33 13.42
CA CYS A 733 0.41 12.97 13.08
C CYS A 733 0.17 11.47 12.71
N TRP A 734 1.23 10.66 12.56
CA TRP A 734 1.12 9.27 12.12
C TRP A 734 1.24 8.32 13.31
N GLY A 735 0.13 7.76 13.77
CA GLY A 735 0.16 6.71 14.80
C GLY A 735 -0.11 5.33 14.21
N SER A 736 0.28 4.27 14.92
CA SER A 736 -0.02 2.86 14.58
C SER A 736 -1.48 2.44 14.81
N THR A 737 -2.37 3.38 15.12
CA THR A 737 -3.80 3.24 15.46
C THR A 737 -4.15 2.60 16.80
N LEU A 738 -3.19 2.01 17.53
CA LEU A 738 -3.43 1.45 18.87
C LEU A 738 -2.74 2.27 19.97
N GLY A 739 -1.55 1.86 20.41
CA GLY A 739 -0.78 2.51 21.48
C GLY A 739 -0.17 1.54 22.49
N TRP A 740 -0.07 1.99 23.74
CA TRP A 740 0.68 1.28 24.78
C TRP A 740 -0.16 1.06 26.05
N TRP A 741 -0.25 -0.20 26.49
CA TRP A 741 -0.92 -0.60 27.72
C TRP A 741 0.09 -1.02 28.77
N VAL A 742 -0.12 -0.60 30.02
CA VAL A 742 0.67 -1.00 31.20
C VAL A 742 -0.26 -1.50 32.30
N ASP A 743 0.09 -2.67 32.84
CA ASP A 743 -0.68 -3.40 33.84
C ASP A 743 0.24 -4.10 34.86
N ASP A 744 -0.32 -4.56 35.98
CA ASP A 744 0.34 -5.41 36.98
C ASP A 744 1.74 -4.93 37.41
N VAL A 745 1.87 -3.62 37.69
CA VAL A 745 3.15 -3.02 38.10
C VAL A 745 3.49 -3.46 39.52
N ARG A 746 4.58 -4.20 39.70
CA ARG A 746 5.00 -4.79 40.98
C ARG A 746 6.44 -4.44 41.32
N LEU A 747 6.65 -3.99 42.55
CA LEU A 747 7.97 -3.92 43.17
C LEU A 747 8.16 -5.18 44.00
N VAL A 748 9.20 -5.95 43.72
CA VAL A 748 9.52 -7.19 44.44
C VAL A 748 10.94 -7.14 44.98
N VAL A 749 11.20 -7.94 46.01
CA VAL A 749 12.54 -8.21 46.52
C VAL A 749 12.83 -9.70 46.47
N CYS A 750 14.08 -10.03 46.16
CA CYS A 750 14.55 -11.41 46.13
C CYS A 750 15.28 -11.77 47.42
N ALA A 751 14.91 -12.90 48.02
CA ALA A 751 15.54 -13.38 49.25
C ALA A 751 15.67 -14.91 49.26
N GLY A 752 16.79 -15.40 49.78
CA GLY A 752 17.01 -16.84 49.96
C GLY A 752 15.99 -17.48 50.91
N ALA A 753 15.63 -18.73 50.63
CA ALA A 753 14.65 -19.49 51.40
C ALA A 753 14.96 -19.47 52.91
N GLY A 754 14.01 -19.01 53.72
CA GLY A 754 14.14 -18.93 55.18
C GLY A 754 14.74 -17.64 55.74
N ALA A 755 14.93 -16.61 54.92
CA ALA A 755 15.35 -15.29 55.40
C ALA A 755 14.19 -14.60 56.16
N LEU A 756 14.12 -14.85 57.48
CA LEU A 756 13.15 -14.26 58.42
C LEU A 756 13.02 -12.74 58.23
N PHE A 757 11.77 -12.28 58.04
CA PHE A 757 11.40 -10.87 58.08
C PHE A 757 11.55 -10.35 59.52
N LEU A 758 12.67 -9.71 59.80
CA LEU A 758 12.81 -8.84 60.97
C LEU A 758 13.24 -7.48 60.44
N ASP A 759 12.28 -6.58 60.23
CA ASP A 759 12.48 -5.16 60.55
C ASP A 759 11.13 -4.43 60.65
N GLY A 760 11.03 -3.59 61.68
CA GLY A 760 9.78 -3.05 62.23
C GLY A 760 8.97 -2.19 61.27
N PHE A 761 7.73 -2.61 61.06
CA PHE A 761 6.59 -1.76 60.72
C PHE A 761 5.49 -2.03 61.76
N GLU A 762 5.64 -1.49 62.97
CA GLU A 762 4.49 -1.33 63.87
C GLU A 762 3.72 -0.08 63.45
N GLY A 763 2.73 -0.29 62.57
CA GLY A 763 1.81 0.75 62.14
C GLY A 763 0.98 0.37 60.91
N GLY A 764 0.19 -0.69 60.99
CA GLY A 764 -0.82 -0.99 59.96
C GLY A 764 -1.21 -2.46 59.83
N ASP A 765 -2.32 -2.83 60.47
CA ASP A 765 -3.23 -3.95 60.20
C ASP A 765 -2.68 -5.20 59.45
N THR A 766 -2.39 -6.27 60.20
CA THR A 766 -1.94 -7.58 59.71
C THR A 766 -3.09 -8.52 59.28
N SER A 767 -4.31 -8.03 59.05
CA SER A 767 -5.48 -8.89 58.85
C SER A 767 -5.71 -9.49 57.44
N ARG A 768 -4.72 -9.50 56.52
CA ARG A 768 -4.95 -10.01 55.13
C ARG A 768 -3.94 -11.02 54.56
N TRP A 769 -3.22 -11.76 55.39
CA TRP A 769 -2.42 -12.89 54.91
C TRP A 769 -3.10 -14.22 55.23
N SER A 770 -4.00 -14.66 54.35
CA SER A 770 -4.37 -16.09 54.28
C SER A 770 -3.40 -16.78 53.34
N ALA A 771 -2.38 -17.43 53.90
CA ALA A 771 -1.59 -18.42 53.20
C ALA A 771 -2.48 -19.63 52.91
N ALA A 772 -2.78 -19.87 51.63
CA ALA A 772 -3.15 -21.19 51.17
C ALA A 772 -1.87 -21.88 50.71
N ALA A 773 -1.52 -22.99 51.38
CA ALA A 773 -0.58 -23.98 50.89
C ALA A 773 -0.92 -25.35 51.52
N PRO A 774 -0.70 -26.48 50.84
CA PRO A 774 -0.67 -26.71 49.39
C PRO A 774 -2.02 -27.15 48.82
#